data_AF-A0A7W8UG93-F1
#
_entry.id   AF-A0A7W8UG93-F1
#
_cell.length_a   1.000
_cell.length_b   1.000
_cell.length_c   1.000
_cell.angle_alpha   90.00
_cell.angle_beta   90.00
_cell.angle_gamma   90.00
#
_symmetry.space_group_name_H-M   'P 1'
#
loop_
_entity.id
_entity.type
_entity.pdbx_description
1 polymer ?
#
loop_
_entity_poly.entity_id
_entity_poly.type
_entity_poly.pdbx_seq_one_letter_code
_entity_poly.pdbx_strand_id
1 'polypeptide(L)'
;MTNKTNNGLSQGPRRPGSARSFSPFLAPGEKAQLQSLLKAGGGAPPSFADALRDLARQYIDDGESLKLRAICLLVADLVEQGWRVSVNDGNILFEPPGITRAGSQTVDDVKARVRTALQTARQRQLKESSVVSFVRRMEKRFVRANGQKSSILDLIDDGAALSKALSSINEVDGDRRQAMLASLIDPVIEICEAGNCCRHTGIKLIDIWRYFRHTWAHEYRPIPGRQLLILIRNAARVNYPIIGIAMLASPVMRVNVRDRWIGWLREETRLRLESGSFDPKGLAQSLQSQLEQSIAAIRWDDLVQADDIAEPSEATVLRLEQKAAGAAYAREMELRAHFDARQDHGEPVSPLRGAVKSNAVNADWSALSEDLLFVRKRAEVLAQLLFARQMFRAARLDEEPALALEQLLAGRSGQRAIDIVLTECRKAGLSSRIADVSVCGAVAPYNELLGGKLVALLLASEEVRSAYERRYSNQVSVIASQMAGRPISKPADLRILTTTSLYGIGSSQYNRLSLQAKNSPLLKTDVIWKPIGSSLTGGYGTLHLGADTANALRSMAQSRHFSRRINNRFGEGTSPRLRQMREGLDALGLDSDTILHHATPRLFYACELGAGAREALLGLSNQDVQCEPAVAIADAWRRRWLNERSRRPETLAKLQGLGPSSVQASLHPVEVPDLFESGKGKPFRDDAAGQAWTGR
;
A
#
# COMPACT_ATOMS: atom_id res chain seq x y z
N MET A 1 -38.86 -10.20 28.64
CA MET A 1 -39.99 -9.95 27.74
C MET A 1 -40.05 -8.46 27.42
N THR A 2 -39.57 -8.07 26.24
CA THR A 2 -39.95 -6.89 25.44
C THR A 2 -39.24 -7.06 24.10
N ASN A 3 -40.02 -7.41 23.07
CA ASN A 3 -39.57 -7.79 21.74
C ASN A 3 -38.87 -6.61 21.02
N LYS A 4 -37.58 -6.78 20.70
CA LYS A 4 -36.94 -6.04 19.59
C LYS A 4 -37.02 -6.90 18.34
N THR A 5 -37.92 -6.53 17.43
CA THR A 5 -38.02 -7.07 16.09
C THR A 5 -36.75 -6.76 15.31
N ASN A 6 -36.02 -7.82 14.98
CA ASN A 6 -34.77 -7.83 14.27
C ASN A 6 -35.04 -7.87 12.76
N ASN A 7 -35.27 -6.72 12.12
CA ASN A 7 -35.26 -6.61 10.66
C ASN A 7 -33.84 -6.34 10.18
N GLY A 8 -33.00 -7.37 10.25
CA GLY A 8 -31.73 -7.44 9.53
C GLY A 8 -31.97 -7.68 8.05
N LEU A 9 -32.23 -6.61 7.30
CA LEU A 9 -32.06 -6.65 5.85
C LEU A 9 -30.56 -6.68 5.55
N SER A 10 -30.08 -7.86 5.16
CA SER A 10 -28.75 -8.06 4.60
C SER A 10 -28.57 -7.13 3.38
N GLN A 11 -27.86 -6.02 3.55
CA GLN A 11 -27.43 -5.23 2.41
C GLN A 11 -26.41 -6.05 1.62
N GLY A 12 -26.78 -6.43 0.40
CA GLY A 12 -25.86 -7.01 -0.57
C GLY A 12 -24.67 -6.08 -0.86
N PRO A 13 -23.65 -6.56 -1.61
CA PRO A 13 -22.45 -5.78 -1.89
C PRO A 13 -22.80 -4.43 -2.55
N ARG A 14 -22.48 -3.32 -1.86
CA ARG A 14 -22.77 -1.94 -2.29
C ARG A 14 -22.05 -1.63 -3.62
N ARG A 15 -22.78 -1.08 -4.60
CA ARG A 15 -22.24 -0.73 -5.92
C ARG A 15 -21.26 0.46 -5.86
N PRO A 16 -20.19 0.49 -6.68
CA PRO A 16 -19.32 1.66 -6.80
C PRO A 16 -20.09 2.89 -7.32
N GLY A 17 -19.99 4.03 -6.63
CA GLY A 17 -20.54 5.31 -7.10
C GLY A 17 -21.97 5.66 -6.66
N SER A 18 -22.59 4.91 -5.74
CA SER A 18 -23.88 5.34 -5.15
C SER A 18 -23.68 6.56 -4.24
N ALA A 19 -24.61 7.51 -4.30
CA ALA A 19 -24.72 8.62 -3.37
C ALA A 19 -24.85 8.12 -1.92
N ARG A 20 -24.18 8.80 -0.97
CA ARG A 20 -24.09 8.32 0.42
C ARG A 20 -24.44 9.45 1.37
N SER A 21 -25.55 9.29 2.10
CA SER A 21 -26.04 10.29 3.04
C SER A 21 -25.38 10.14 4.40
N PHE A 22 -24.95 11.26 4.97
CA PHE A 22 -24.38 11.33 6.30
C PHE A 22 -24.98 12.48 7.11
N SER A 23 -25.15 12.25 8.40
CA SER A 23 -25.56 13.28 9.35
C SER A 23 -24.58 13.26 10.52
N PRO A 24 -23.53 14.11 10.52
CA PRO A 24 -22.61 14.16 11.66
C PRO A 24 -23.34 14.68 12.90
N PHE A 25 -22.93 14.21 14.07
CA PHE A 25 -23.48 14.69 15.36
C PHE A 25 -22.92 16.08 15.71
N LEU A 26 -23.52 17.14 15.16
CA LEU A 26 -23.19 18.55 15.41
C LEU A 26 -24.25 19.24 16.29
N ALA A 27 -23.82 20.19 17.11
CA ALA A 27 -24.70 21.10 17.83
C ALA A 27 -25.44 22.04 16.84
N PRO A 28 -26.62 22.61 17.20
CA PRO A 28 -27.41 23.45 16.29
C PRO A 28 -26.65 24.65 15.70
N GLY A 29 -25.81 25.33 16.50
CA GLY A 29 -24.99 26.45 16.04
C GLY A 29 -23.90 26.05 15.06
N GLU A 30 -23.19 24.94 15.32
CA GLU A 30 -22.18 24.36 14.43
C GLU A 30 -22.81 23.92 13.09
N LYS A 31 -24.02 23.32 13.17
CA LYS A 31 -24.79 22.91 11.99
C LYS A 31 -25.17 24.11 11.12
N ALA A 32 -25.59 25.22 11.72
CA ALA A 32 -25.92 26.44 11.00
C ALA A 32 -24.70 27.07 10.30
N GLN A 33 -23.55 27.14 10.99
CA GLN A 33 -22.30 27.63 10.40
C GLN A 33 -21.84 26.78 9.21
N LEU A 34 -21.85 25.46 9.36
CA LEU A 34 -21.47 24.53 8.30
C LEU A 34 -22.43 24.60 7.10
N GLN A 35 -23.73 24.75 7.36
CA GLN A 35 -24.75 24.94 6.30
C GLN A 35 -24.60 26.27 5.57
N SER A 36 -24.25 27.36 6.26
CA SER A 36 -24.01 28.66 5.64
C SER A 36 -22.88 28.58 4.61
N LEU A 37 -21.78 27.91 4.96
CA LEU A 37 -20.66 27.68 4.04
C LEU A 37 -21.03 26.74 2.88
N LEU A 38 -21.75 25.65 3.16
CA LEU A 38 -22.10 24.66 2.13
C LEU A 38 -23.18 25.16 1.14
N LYS A 39 -24.10 26.04 1.57
CA LYS A 39 -25.13 26.63 0.69
C LYS A 39 -24.56 27.68 -0.29
N ALA A 40 -23.39 28.25 -0.02
CA ALA A 40 -22.76 29.26 -0.87
C ALA A 40 -22.09 28.69 -2.14
N GLY A 41 -21.97 27.36 -2.29
CA GLY A 41 -21.18 26.73 -3.37
C GLY A 41 -21.96 25.69 -4.18
N GLY A 42 -22.71 26.12 -5.18
CA GLY A 42 -23.23 25.26 -6.25
C GLY A 42 -22.10 24.84 -7.21
N GLY A 43 -21.30 23.85 -6.80
CA GLY A 43 -20.11 23.39 -7.54
C GLY A 43 -18.83 24.02 -6.99
N ALA A 44 -18.29 23.43 -5.91
CA ALA A 44 -17.18 24.00 -5.15
C ALA A 44 -15.89 24.21 -5.99
N PRO A 45 -15.42 25.46 -6.20
CA PRO A 45 -14.07 25.74 -6.69
C PRO A 45 -13.00 25.44 -5.61
N PRO A 46 -11.70 25.39 -5.96
CA PRO A 46 -10.60 25.14 -5.01
C PRO A 46 -10.63 26.04 -3.76
N SER A 47 -11.14 27.27 -3.89
CA SER A 47 -11.32 28.23 -2.80
C SER A 47 -12.28 27.75 -1.69
N PHE A 48 -13.17 26.80 -1.96
CA PHE A 48 -14.07 26.25 -0.94
C PHE A 48 -13.34 25.34 0.06
N ALA A 49 -12.39 24.53 -0.41
CA ALA A 49 -11.59 23.70 0.48
C ALA A 49 -10.69 24.55 1.38
N ASP A 50 -10.14 25.64 0.85
CA ASP A 50 -9.33 26.60 1.61
C ASP A 50 -10.17 27.32 2.67
N ALA A 51 -11.38 27.79 2.32
CA ALA A 51 -12.30 28.40 3.28
C ALA A 51 -12.68 27.46 4.45
N LEU A 52 -12.90 26.18 4.17
CA LEU A 52 -13.15 25.17 5.21
C LEU A 52 -11.93 24.97 6.13
N ARG A 53 -10.71 25.03 5.57
CA ARG A 53 -9.50 24.94 6.38
C ARG A 53 -9.25 26.18 7.21
N ASP A 54 -9.56 27.36 6.68
CA ASP A 54 -9.47 28.62 7.44
C ASP A 54 -10.45 28.62 8.62
N LEU A 55 -11.69 28.16 8.41
CA LEU A 55 -12.63 27.93 9.51
C LEU A 55 -12.06 26.92 10.52
N ALA A 56 -11.50 25.80 10.05
CA ALA A 56 -10.90 24.79 10.93
C ALA A 56 -9.70 25.32 11.75
N ARG A 57 -8.97 26.34 11.25
CA ARG A 57 -7.87 26.99 11.98
C ARG A 57 -8.38 27.87 13.13
N GLN A 58 -9.58 28.43 13.02
CA GLN A 58 -10.18 29.26 14.07
C GLN A 58 -10.51 28.45 15.33
N TYR A 59 -10.68 27.14 15.21
CA TYR A 59 -11.03 26.22 16.29
C TYR A 59 -9.87 25.30 16.72
N ILE A 60 -8.61 25.75 16.58
CA ILE A 60 -7.44 24.97 17.03
C ILE A 60 -7.38 24.89 18.56
N ASP A 61 -7.74 25.97 19.25
CA ASP A 61 -7.55 26.14 20.71
C ASP A 61 -8.88 26.13 21.51
N ASP A 62 -10.02 26.02 20.84
CA ASP A 62 -11.34 25.99 21.49
C ASP A 62 -11.83 24.54 21.67
N GLY A 63 -11.96 24.12 22.93
CA GLY A 63 -12.39 22.77 23.31
C GLY A 63 -13.84 22.45 22.92
N GLU A 64 -14.67 23.45 22.64
CA GLU A 64 -16.10 23.22 22.36
C GLU A 64 -16.38 22.70 20.93
N SER A 65 -15.51 23.00 19.95
CA SER A 65 -15.78 22.71 18.51
C SER A 65 -14.79 21.75 17.85
N LEU A 66 -14.21 20.80 18.62
CA LEU A 66 -13.36 19.72 18.08
C LEU A 66 -14.05 18.93 16.95
N LYS A 67 -15.38 18.77 17.04
CA LYS A 67 -16.20 18.09 16.02
C LYS A 67 -16.28 18.89 14.73
N LEU A 68 -16.61 20.18 14.82
CA LEU A 68 -16.69 21.07 13.66
C LEU A 68 -15.33 21.13 12.94
N ARG A 69 -14.23 21.28 13.69
CA ARG A 69 -12.88 21.25 13.12
C ARG A 69 -12.59 19.95 12.36
N ALA A 70 -12.89 18.79 12.95
CA ALA A 70 -12.67 17.50 12.30
C ALA A 70 -13.50 17.34 11.02
N ILE A 71 -14.74 17.84 11.02
CA ILE A 71 -15.65 17.78 9.86
C ILE A 71 -15.20 18.74 8.76
N CYS A 72 -14.83 19.98 9.07
CA CYS A 72 -14.33 20.93 8.09
C CYS A 72 -13.08 20.41 7.37
N LEU A 73 -12.12 19.86 8.12
CA LEU A 73 -10.91 19.25 7.56
C LEU A 73 -11.22 18.02 6.71
N LEU A 74 -12.13 17.16 7.18
CA LEU A 74 -12.58 15.98 6.44
C LEU A 74 -13.26 16.37 5.12
N VAL A 75 -14.18 17.33 5.13
CA VAL A 75 -14.88 17.81 3.93
C VAL A 75 -13.90 18.43 2.94
N ALA A 76 -12.99 19.28 3.42
CA ALA A 76 -11.98 19.92 2.57
C ALA A 76 -11.12 18.87 1.83
N ASP A 77 -10.65 17.86 2.56
CA ASP A 77 -9.86 16.77 1.99
C ASP A 77 -10.67 15.92 0.99
N LEU A 78 -11.94 15.62 1.27
CA LEU A 78 -12.79 14.87 0.35
C LEU A 78 -13.07 15.65 -0.95
N VAL A 79 -13.40 16.95 -0.84
CA VAL A 79 -13.65 17.83 -2.00
C VAL A 79 -12.42 17.91 -2.91
N GLU A 80 -11.23 18.12 -2.35
CA GLU A 80 -9.98 18.15 -3.14
C GLU A 80 -9.67 16.82 -3.82
N GLN A 81 -10.13 15.71 -3.25
CA GLN A 81 -10.00 14.39 -3.85
C GLN A 81 -11.08 14.11 -4.90
N GLY A 82 -11.92 15.10 -5.21
CA GLY A 82 -12.95 15.03 -6.24
C GLY A 82 -14.26 14.42 -5.76
N TRP A 83 -14.48 14.28 -4.45
CA TRP A 83 -15.78 13.90 -3.92
C TRP A 83 -16.77 15.05 -4.11
N ARG A 84 -17.99 14.73 -4.53
CA ARG A 84 -19.08 15.72 -4.54
C ARG A 84 -19.68 15.76 -3.15
N VAL A 85 -19.87 16.97 -2.66
CA VAL A 85 -20.50 17.22 -1.36
C VAL A 85 -21.74 18.05 -1.63
N SER A 86 -22.90 17.59 -1.18
CA SER A 86 -24.15 18.36 -1.25
C SER A 86 -24.86 18.34 0.10
N VAL A 87 -25.72 19.33 0.35
CA VAL A 87 -26.47 19.42 1.61
C VAL A 87 -27.96 19.44 1.32
N ASN A 88 -28.67 18.42 1.79
CA ASN A 88 -30.12 18.29 1.66
C ASN A 88 -30.73 18.08 3.04
N ASP A 89 -31.69 18.92 3.44
CA ASP A 89 -32.45 18.83 4.71
C ASP A 89 -31.59 18.63 5.96
N GLY A 90 -30.41 19.26 5.98
CA GLY A 90 -29.47 19.18 7.09
C GLY A 90 -28.64 17.89 7.16
N ASN A 91 -28.69 17.05 6.13
CA ASN A 91 -27.76 15.95 5.88
C ASN A 91 -26.71 16.37 4.85
N ILE A 92 -25.46 15.93 5.04
CA ILE A 92 -24.37 16.14 4.10
C ILE A 92 -24.20 14.85 3.31
N LEU A 93 -24.44 14.93 2.00
CA LEU A 93 -24.25 13.84 1.06
C LEU A 93 -22.82 13.89 0.53
N PHE A 94 -22.12 12.77 0.61
CA PHE A 94 -20.81 12.60 0.00
C PHE A 94 -20.89 11.57 -1.11
N GLU A 95 -20.56 11.97 -2.33
CA GLU A 95 -20.44 11.07 -3.47
C GLU A 95 -18.98 10.94 -3.87
N PRO A 96 -18.42 9.72 -3.88
CA PRO A 96 -17.04 9.53 -4.29
C PRO A 96 -16.85 9.86 -5.79
N PRO A 97 -15.63 10.26 -6.19
CA PRO A 97 -15.28 10.40 -7.59
C PRO A 97 -15.35 9.02 -8.28
N GLY A 98 -16.50 8.72 -8.89
CA GLY A 98 -16.69 7.49 -9.64
C GLY A 98 -15.75 7.41 -10.85
N ILE A 99 -15.53 6.18 -11.34
CA ILE A 99 -14.86 5.93 -12.63
C ILE A 99 -15.84 5.84 -13.81
N THR A 100 -17.14 5.99 -13.53
CA THR A 100 -18.19 5.96 -14.55
C THR A 100 -17.99 7.13 -15.50
N ARG A 101 -18.01 6.83 -16.81
CA ARG A 101 -17.99 7.86 -17.85
C ARG A 101 -19.31 8.60 -17.82
N ALA A 102 -19.28 9.93 -17.88
CA ALA A 102 -20.46 10.74 -18.09
C ALA A 102 -20.41 11.35 -19.50
N GLY A 103 -21.50 11.26 -20.26
CA GLY A 103 -21.58 11.81 -21.61
C GLY A 103 -20.54 11.23 -22.58
N SER A 104 -19.83 12.11 -23.29
CA SER A 104 -18.83 11.78 -24.33
C SER A 104 -17.40 11.53 -23.82
N GLN A 105 -17.19 11.39 -22.50
CA GLN A 105 -15.84 11.25 -21.92
C GLN A 105 -15.07 10.02 -22.42
N THR A 106 -13.80 10.24 -22.81
CA THR A 106 -12.85 9.19 -23.18
C THR A 106 -12.22 8.52 -21.95
N VAL A 107 -11.47 7.42 -22.17
CA VAL A 107 -10.68 6.77 -21.10
C VAL A 107 -9.63 7.73 -20.53
N ASP A 108 -9.04 8.57 -21.38
CA ASP A 108 -7.97 9.46 -20.98
C ASP A 108 -8.50 10.65 -20.15
N ASP A 109 -9.73 11.10 -20.40
CA ASP A 109 -10.40 12.10 -19.55
C ASP A 109 -10.61 11.60 -18.12
N VAL A 110 -11.05 10.34 -17.97
CA VAL A 110 -11.21 9.72 -16.65
C VAL A 110 -9.87 9.58 -15.93
N LYS A 111 -8.81 9.17 -16.66
CA LYS A 111 -7.45 9.09 -16.11
C LYS A 111 -6.90 10.46 -15.72
N ALA A 112 -7.17 11.49 -16.51
CA ALA A 112 -6.77 12.86 -16.23
C ALA A 112 -7.43 13.34 -14.94
N ARG A 113 -8.74 13.17 -14.77
CA ARG A 113 -9.47 13.52 -13.53
C ARG A 113 -8.87 12.87 -12.29
N VAL A 114 -8.62 11.55 -12.32
CA VAL A 114 -7.98 10.84 -11.19
C VAL A 114 -6.55 11.33 -10.97
N ARG A 115 -5.80 11.63 -12.03
CA ARG A 115 -4.43 12.14 -11.93
C ARG A 115 -4.39 13.52 -11.28
N THR A 116 -5.32 14.42 -11.63
CA THR A 116 -5.41 15.76 -11.06
C THR A 116 -5.61 15.70 -9.55
N ALA A 117 -6.56 14.87 -9.06
CA ALA A 117 -6.80 14.69 -7.62
C ALA A 117 -5.54 14.19 -6.87
N LEU A 118 -4.80 13.25 -7.46
CA LEU A 118 -3.53 12.77 -6.88
C LEU A 118 -2.45 13.87 -6.89
N GLN A 119 -2.36 14.64 -7.97
CA GLN A 119 -1.41 15.73 -8.12
C GLN A 119 -1.62 16.84 -7.09
N THR A 120 -2.85 17.14 -6.69
CA THR A 120 -3.14 18.11 -5.63
C THR A 120 -2.47 17.74 -4.31
N ALA A 121 -2.57 16.47 -3.89
CA ALA A 121 -1.92 15.98 -2.68
C ALA A 121 -0.38 16.03 -2.80
N ARG A 122 0.16 15.67 -3.96
CA ARG A 122 1.60 15.79 -4.25
C ARG A 122 2.07 17.25 -4.20
N GLN A 123 1.32 18.19 -4.78
CA GLN A 123 1.67 19.61 -4.79
C GLN A 123 1.71 20.18 -3.36
N ARG A 124 0.76 19.81 -2.50
CA ARG A 124 0.81 20.16 -1.06
C ARG A 124 2.10 19.67 -0.41
N GLN A 125 2.46 18.41 -0.63
CA GLN A 125 3.70 17.84 -0.11
C GLN A 125 4.96 18.56 -0.64
N LEU A 126 4.99 18.98 -1.91
CA LEU A 126 6.12 19.73 -2.47
C LEU A 126 6.26 21.14 -1.89
N LYS A 127 5.21 21.70 -1.27
CA LYS A 127 5.25 22.98 -0.57
C LYS A 127 5.71 22.87 0.89
N GLU A 128 5.79 21.66 1.46
CA GLU A 128 6.28 21.46 2.83
C GLU A 128 7.75 21.87 2.95
N SER A 129 8.11 22.67 3.96
CA SER A 129 9.47 23.22 4.13
C SER A 129 10.56 22.14 4.18
N SER A 130 10.24 20.98 4.75
CA SER A 130 11.15 19.83 4.83
C SER A 130 11.43 19.21 3.44
N VAL A 131 10.42 19.13 2.59
CA VAL A 131 10.50 18.59 1.22
C VAL A 131 11.20 19.58 0.31
N VAL A 132 10.85 20.87 0.39
CA VAL A 132 11.54 21.95 -0.35
C VAL A 132 13.04 21.95 -0.04
N SER A 133 13.39 21.89 1.25
CA SER A 133 14.79 21.84 1.69
C SER A 133 15.52 20.59 1.17
N PHE A 134 14.83 19.45 1.18
CA PHE A 134 15.35 18.20 0.64
C PHE A 134 15.63 18.30 -0.87
N VAL A 135 14.66 18.76 -1.66
CA VAL A 135 14.77 18.89 -3.13
C VAL A 135 15.91 19.85 -3.50
N ARG A 136 15.94 21.05 -2.92
CA ARG A 136 16.99 22.05 -3.16
C ARG A 136 18.39 21.51 -2.84
N ARG A 137 18.52 20.75 -1.74
CA ARG A 137 19.79 20.12 -1.38
C ARG A 137 20.24 19.06 -2.39
N MET A 138 19.32 18.27 -2.93
CA MET A 138 19.63 17.24 -3.92
C MET A 138 20.09 17.83 -5.26
N GLU A 139 19.48 18.95 -5.66
CA GLU A 139 19.77 19.64 -6.92
C GLU A 139 21.04 20.50 -6.87
N LYS A 140 21.43 20.96 -5.68
CA LYS A 140 22.68 21.73 -5.51
C LYS A 140 23.90 20.89 -5.89
N ARG A 141 24.76 21.46 -6.74
CA ARG A 141 26.05 20.86 -7.11
C ARG A 141 27.04 21.00 -5.96
N PHE A 142 27.58 19.88 -5.50
CA PHE A 142 28.63 19.83 -4.47
C PHE A 142 29.90 19.20 -5.03
N VAL A 143 31.06 19.68 -4.57
CA VAL A 143 32.35 19.05 -4.84
C VAL A 143 32.39 17.72 -4.10
N ARG A 144 32.74 16.64 -4.80
CA ARG A 144 32.84 15.29 -4.25
C ARG A 144 34.29 14.93 -3.94
N ALA A 145 34.50 13.78 -3.29
CA ALA A 145 35.82 13.29 -2.94
C ALA A 145 36.76 13.13 -4.16
N ASN A 146 36.20 12.94 -5.37
CA ASN A 146 36.95 12.88 -6.62
C ASN A 146 37.24 14.25 -7.26
N GLY A 147 36.97 15.37 -6.56
CA GLY A 147 37.16 16.74 -7.04
C GLY A 147 36.09 17.25 -8.01
N GLN A 148 35.23 16.37 -8.54
CA GLN A 148 34.18 16.77 -9.48
C GLN A 148 32.96 17.33 -8.76
N LYS A 149 32.30 18.32 -9.38
CA LYS A 149 31.02 18.86 -8.92
C LYS A 149 29.87 18.04 -9.48
N SER A 150 29.07 17.41 -8.62
CA SER A 150 27.90 16.64 -9.05
C SER A 150 26.65 16.91 -8.22
N SER A 151 25.48 16.69 -8.83
CA SER A 151 24.16 16.72 -8.19
C SER A 151 23.27 15.58 -8.67
N ILE A 152 22.05 15.50 -8.13
CA ILE A 152 21.05 14.51 -8.57
C ILE A 152 20.70 14.65 -10.07
N LEU A 153 20.87 15.85 -10.62
CA LEU A 153 20.54 16.15 -12.03
C LEU A 153 21.49 15.44 -13.00
N ASP A 154 22.71 15.09 -12.57
CA ASP A 154 23.66 14.31 -13.37
C ASP A 154 23.27 12.83 -13.48
N LEU A 155 22.21 12.39 -12.77
CA LEU A 155 21.63 11.05 -12.87
C LEU A 155 20.37 11.03 -13.75
N ILE A 156 20.10 12.10 -14.49
CA ILE A 156 18.98 12.22 -15.43
C ILE A 156 19.55 12.26 -16.84
N ASP A 157 19.08 11.39 -17.73
CA ASP A 157 19.56 11.37 -19.10
C ASP A 157 19.04 12.58 -19.88
N ASP A 158 19.83 13.02 -20.85
CA ASP A 158 19.45 14.07 -21.78
C ASP A 158 18.63 13.45 -22.92
N GLY A 159 17.33 13.76 -22.94
CA GLY A 159 16.40 13.21 -23.92
C GLY A 159 16.64 13.72 -25.34
N ALA A 160 17.20 14.91 -25.54
CA ALA A 160 17.57 15.40 -26.87
C ALA A 160 18.78 14.62 -27.42
N ALA A 161 19.80 14.41 -26.59
CA ALA A 161 20.95 13.58 -26.95
C ALA A 161 20.54 12.12 -27.20
N LEU A 162 19.68 11.56 -26.37
CA LEU A 162 19.15 10.21 -26.55
C LEU A 162 18.30 10.09 -27.82
N SER A 163 17.45 11.08 -28.12
CA SER A 163 16.64 11.15 -29.35
C SER A 163 17.52 11.18 -30.60
N LYS A 164 18.61 11.96 -30.59
CA LYS A 164 19.59 12.00 -31.69
C LYS A 164 20.28 10.64 -31.88
N ALA A 165 20.71 10.00 -30.79
CA ALA A 165 21.35 8.70 -30.84
C ALA A 165 20.42 7.61 -31.39
N LEU A 166 19.16 7.56 -30.94
CA LEU A 166 18.15 6.62 -31.45
C LEU A 166 17.81 6.87 -32.91
N SER A 167 17.68 8.15 -33.31
CA SER A 167 17.43 8.51 -34.71
C SER A 167 18.54 8.03 -35.64
N SER A 168 19.81 8.11 -35.20
CA SER A 168 20.96 7.71 -36.01
C SER A 168 21.00 6.23 -36.40
N ILE A 169 20.23 5.39 -35.70
CA ILE A 169 20.19 3.94 -35.95
C ILE A 169 18.90 3.48 -36.61
N ASN A 170 17.95 4.39 -36.94
CA ASN A 170 16.62 4.04 -37.46
C ASN A 170 16.65 3.19 -38.73
N GLU A 171 17.59 3.47 -39.64
CA GLU A 171 17.77 2.73 -40.90
C GLU A 171 18.48 1.38 -40.73
N VAL A 172 19.00 1.08 -39.54
CA VAL A 172 19.62 -0.22 -39.23
C VAL A 172 18.52 -1.20 -38.86
N ASP A 173 18.59 -2.46 -39.31
CA ASP A 173 17.60 -3.50 -39.00
C ASP A 173 18.23 -4.75 -38.34
N GLY A 174 17.37 -5.67 -37.89
CA GLY A 174 17.74 -6.99 -37.39
C GLY A 174 18.61 -6.98 -36.13
N ASP A 175 19.44 -8.02 -35.98
CA ASP A 175 20.29 -8.20 -34.80
C ASP A 175 21.35 -7.09 -34.65
N ARG A 176 21.76 -6.46 -35.76
CA ARG A 176 22.67 -5.30 -35.71
C ARG A 176 22.02 -4.12 -34.97
N ARG A 177 20.75 -3.82 -35.29
CA ARG A 177 20.01 -2.78 -34.55
C ARG A 177 19.85 -3.16 -33.08
N GLN A 178 19.56 -4.43 -32.79
CA GLN A 178 19.43 -4.90 -31.42
C GLN A 178 20.72 -4.69 -30.60
N ALA A 179 21.88 -4.99 -31.17
CA ALA A 179 23.18 -4.73 -30.54
C ALA A 179 23.42 -3.22 -30.32
N MET A 180 23.08 -2.38 -31.30
CA MET A 180 23.19 -0.92 -31.15
C MET A 180 22.24 -0.38 -30.08
N LEU A 181 21.00 -0.88 -29.99
CA LEU A 181 20.07 -0.53 -28.92
C LEU A 181 20.60 -0.93 -27.55
N ALA A 182 21.25 -2.08 -27.42
CA ALA A 182 21.91 -2.50 -26.18
C ALA A 182 23.05 -1.54 -25.80
N SER A 183 23.80 -1.02 -26.78
CA SER A 183 24.85 -0.02 -26.54
C SER A 183 24.33 1.39 -26.20
N LEU A 184 23.03 1.65 -26.37
CA LEU A 184 22.39 2.91 -26.00
C LEU A 184 21.61 2.80 -24.69
N ILE A 185 20.99 1.65 -24.45
CA ILE A 185 20.17 1.35 -23.28
C ILE A 185 20.50 -0.04 -22.75
N ASP A 186 21.33 -0.05 -21.71
CA ASP A 186 21.75 -1.24 -20.97
C ASP A 186 21.25 -1.18 -19.51
N PRO A 187 20.05 -1.73 -19.22
CA PRO A 187 19.46 -1.66 -17.90
C PRO A 187 20.21 -2.53 -16.89
N VAL A 188 20.61 -1.93 -15.77
CA VAL A 188 21.18 -2.62 -14.61
C VAL A 188 20.41 -2.30 -13.34
N ILE A 189 20.38 -3.25 -12.40
CA ILE A 189 19.62 -3.16 -11.15
C ILE A 189 20.56 -2.73 -10.02
N GLU A 190 20.20 -1.69 -9.28
CA GLU A 190 20.91 -1.25 -8.08
C GLU A 190 19.95 -1.22 -6.88
N ILE A 191 20.27 -1.97 -5.82
CA ILE A 191 19.47 -2.06 -4.61
C ILE A 191 19.85 -0.94 -3.64
N CYS A 192 18.87 -0.16 -3.17
CA CYS A 192 19.15 0.90 -2.19
C CYS A 192 19.25 0.32 -0.77
N GLU A 193 20.44 -0.11 -0.40
CA GLU A 193 20.75 -0.48 0.97
C GLU A 193 21.03 0.76 1.84
N ALA A 194 20.80 0.64 3.15
CA ALA A 194 21.00 1.74 4.08
C ALA A 194 22.50 2.06 4.19
N GLY A 195 22.85 3.34 4.05
CA GLY A 195 24.24 3.79 4.11
C GLY A 195 24.97 3.80 2.76
N ASN A 196 24.50 3.05 1.77
CA ASN A 196 25.15 2.99 0.46
C ASN A 196 24.97 4.31 -0.32
N CYS A 197 26.04 4.70 -1.01
CA CYS A 197 26.10 5.90 -1.84
C CYS A 197 26.34 5.54 -3.31
N CYS A 198 25.79 6.34 -4.21
CA CYS A 198 26.02 6.19 -5.64
C CYS A 198 27.49 6.44 -5.96
N ARG A 199 28.13 5.52 -6.69
CA ARG A 199 29.52 5.63 -7.12
C ARG A 199 29.82 6.84 -8.02
N HIS A 200 28.82 7.38 -8.71
CA HIS A 200 28.99 8.49 -9.65
C HIS A 200 28.81 9.87 -8.98
N THR A 201 27.93 9.98 -7.98
CA THR A 201 27.59 11.28 -7.36
C THR A 201 27.88 11.36 -5.87
N GLY A 202 28.18 10.24 -5.20
CA GLY A 202 28.33 10.17 -3.74
C GLY A 202 27.03 10.40 -2.96
N ILE A 203 25.88 10.52 -3.64
CA ILE A 203 24.57 10.72 -3.02
C ILE A 203 24.05 9.38 -2.50
N LYS A 204 23.45 9.36 -1.30
CA LYS A 204 22.83 8.15 -0.73
C LYS A 204 21.77 7.57 -1.68
N LEU A 205 21.81 6.26 -1.92
CA LEU A 205 20.91 5.59 -2.86
C LEU A 205 19.43 5.75 -2.49
N ILE A 206 19.12 5.73 -1.20
CA ILE A 206 17.76 5.96 -0.69
C ILE A 206 17.29 7.39 -1.01
N ASP A 207 18.15 8.39 -0.92
CA ASP A 207 17.79 9.78 -1.23
C ASP A 207 17.62 9.99 -2.74
N ILE A 208 18.41 9.30 -3.59
CA ILE A 208 18.19 9.26 -5.05
C ILE A 208 16.79 8.71 -5.34
N TRP A 209 16.45 7.55 -4.77
CA TRP A 209 15.14 6.93 -4.93
C TRP A 209 14.01 7.88 -4.49
N ARG A 210 14.17 8.54 -3.34
CA ARG A 210 13.18 9.50 -2.79
C ARG A 210 12.98 10.71 -3.70
N TYR A 211 14.05 11.27 -4.25
CA TYR A 211 13.98 12.40 -5.18
C TYR A 211 13.14 12.04 -6.40
N PHE A 212 13.44 10.92 -7.06
CA PHE A 212 12.65 10.47 -8.22
C PHE A 212 11.22 10.11 -7.84
N ARG A 213 10.98 9.59 -6.63
CA ARG A 213 9.62 9.32 -6.14
C ARG A 213 8.77 10.59 -6.07
N HIS A 214 9.36 11.76 -5.77
CA HIS A 214 8.64 13.03 -5.77
C HIS A 214 8.20 13.49 -7.18
N THR A 215 8.76 12.96 -8.26
CA THR A 215 8.36 13.33 -9.64
C THR A 215 6.98 12.79 -10.06
N TRP A 216 6.43 11.83 -9.31
CA TRP A 216 5.19 11.13 -9.69
C TRP A 216 3.93 11.71 -9.05
N ALA A 217 2.79 11.49 -9.70
CA ALA A 217 1.51 12.11 -9.38
C ALA A 217 1.01 11.89 -7.95
N HIS A 218 1.40 10.80 -7.29
CA HIS A 218 0.89 10.44 -5.96
C HIS A 218 1.86 10.87 -4.86
N GLU A 219 1.35 11.44 -3.76
CA GLU A 219 2.11 11.77 -2.54
C GLU A 219 2.99 10.60 -2.06
N TYR A 220 4.21 10.90 -1.58
CA TYR A 220 5.06 9.89 -0.95
C TYR A 220 4.70 9.70 0.52
N ARG A 221 4.30 8.48 0.90
CA ARG A 221 4.09 8.10 2.31
C ARG A 221 4.91 6.84 2.64
N PRO A 222 5.58 6.80 3.81
CA PRO A 222 6.30 5.61 4.23
C PRO A 222 5.34 4.44 4.49
N ILE A 223 5.73 3.24 4.06
CA ILE A 223 4.94 2.02 4.21
C ILE A 223 5.54 1.16 5.34
N PRO A 224 4.76 0.71 6.33
CA PRO A 224 5.31 -0.16 7.37
C PRO A 224 5.67 -1.55 6.82
N GLY A 225 6.62 -2.22 7.46
CA GLY A 225 7.04 -3.59 7.13
C GLY A 225 8.30 -3.66 6.27
N ARG A 226 8.54 -4.82 5.67
CA ARG A 226 9.67 -5.07 4.75
C ARG A 226 9.56 -4.19 3.52
N GLN A 227 10.66 -3.55 3.15
CA GLN A 227 10.78 -2.71 1.95
C GLN A 227 12.12 -2.96 1.26
N LEU A 228 12.08 -3.20 -0.05
CA LEU A 228 13.25 -3.26 -0.92
C LEU A 228 13.13 -2.16 -1.97
N LEU A 229 13.90 -1.08 -1.79
CA LEU A 229 13.97 0.04 -2.73
C LEU A 229 14.97 -0.29 -3.83
N ILE A 230 14.59 -0.04 -5.08
CA ILE A 230 15.34 -0.47 -6.27
C ILE A 230 15.44 0.69 -7.25
N LEU A 231 16.65 0.91 -7.78
CA LEU A 231 16.92 1.76 -8.93
C LEU A 231 17.20 0.89 -10.16
N ILE A 232 16.63 1.25 -11.29
CA ILE A 232 17.00 0.72 -12.60
C ILE A 232 17.80 1.80 -13.31
N ARG A 233 19.04 1.50 -13.69
CA ARG A 233 19.99 2.45 -14.29
C ARG A 233 20.33 2.06 -15.71
N ASN A 234 20.74 3.02 -16.52
CA ASN A 234 21.29 2.77 -17.84
C ASN A 234 22.83 2.75 -17.80
N ALA A 235 23.44 1.57 -17.79
CA ALA A 235 24.90 1.40 -17.77
C ALA A 235 25.60 1.88 -19.05
N ALA A 236 24.87 2.02 -20.16
CA ALA A 236 25.40 2.47 -21.44
C ALA A 236 25.69 3.98 -21.50
N ARG A 237 25.30 4.74 -20.47
CA ARG A 237 25.37 6.22 -20.46
C ARG A 237 26.22 6.71 -19.29
N VAL A 238 26.87 7.86 -19.48
CA VAL A 238 27.70 8.49 -18.44
C VAL A 238 26.88 8.70 -17.16
N ASN A 239 27.50 8.41 -16.01
CA ASN A 239 26.89 8.49 -14.66
C ASN A 239 25.72 7.53 -14.39
N TYR A 240 25.42 6.64 -15.33
CA TYR A 240 24.41 5.60 -15.21
C TYR A 240 23.04 6.19 -14.82
N PRO A 241 22.42 7.01 -15.69
CA PRO A 241 21.20 7.74 -15.40
C PRO A 241 20.05 6.77 -15.04
N ILE A 242 19.11 7.27 -14.26
CA ILE A 242 17.99 6.46 -13.75
C ILE A 242 16.96 6.24 -14.87
N ILE A 243 16.77 4.98 -15.26
CA ILE A 243 15.68 4.55 -16.13
C ILE A 243 14.36 4.57 -15.37
N GLY A 244 14.38 4.11 -14.13
CA GLY A 244 13.19 4.00 -13.31
C GLY A 244 13.49 3.62 -11.88
N ILE A 245 12.45 3.68 -11.06
CA ILE A 245 12.50 3.28 -9.66
C ILE A 245 11.41 2.26 -9.37
N ALA A 246 11.68 1.38 -8.42
CA ALA A 246 10.69 0.45 -7.91
C ALA A 246 10.83 0.21 -6.40
N MET A 247 9.79 -0.33 -5.80
CA MET A 247 9.78 -0.79 -4.41
C MET A 247 8.93 -2.04 -4.26
N LEU A 248 9.56 -3.10 -3.74
CA LEU A 248 8.84 -4.23 -3.17
C LEU A 248 8.53 -3.93 -1.70
N ALA A 249 7.28 -4.16 -1.31
CA ALA A 249 6.80 -3.96 0.05
C ALA A 249 6.09 -5.20 0.57
N SER A 250 5.91 -5.28 1.89
CA SER A 250 5.07 -6.30 2.50
C SER A 250 3.66 -6.27 1.91
N PRO A 251 3.08 -7.42 1.55
CA PRO A 251 1.81 -7.44 0.84
C PRO A 251 0.67 -6.99 1.74
N VAL A 252 -0.33 -6.33 1.14
CA VAL A 252 -1.55 -5.95 1.84
C VAL A 252 -2.29 -7.21 2.29
N MET A 253 -2.68 -7.24 3.57
CA MET A 253 -3.43 -8.35 4.15
C MET A 253 -4.88 -8.35 3.65
N ARG A 254 -5.46 -9.56 3.51
CA ARG A 254 -6.89 -9.77 3.15
C ARG A 254 -7.29 -9.17 1.80
N VAL A 255 -6.59 -9.57 0.74
CA VAL A 255 -6.97 -9.24 -0.63
C VAL A 255 -7.64 -10.45 -1.26
N ASN A 256 -8.98 -10.47 -1.25
CA ASN A 256 -9.76 -11.64 -1.71
C ASN A 256 -9.43 -12.06 -3.14
N VAL A 257 -9.15 -11.11 -4.04
CA VAL A 257 -8.80 -11.42 -5.44
C VAL A 257 -7.51 -12.26 -5.52
N ARG A 258 -6.47 -11.87 -4.78
CA ARG A 258 -5.22 -12.61 -4.69
C ARG A 258 -5.44 -13.95 -3.98
N ASP A 259 -6.11 -13.91 -2.82
CA ASP A 259 -6.29 -15.09 -1.98
C ASP A 259 -7.08 -16.19 -2.74
N ARG A 260 -8.08 -15.82 -3.56
CA ARG A 260 -8.78 -16.74 -4.47
C ARG A 260 -7.88 -17.28 -5.57
N TRP A 261 -7.16 -16.39 -6.25
CA TRP A 261 -6.29 -16.78 -7.36
C TRP A 261 -5.18 -17.76 -6.92
N ILE A 262 -4.62 -17.58 -5.73
CA ILE A 262 -3.67 -18.53 -5.14
C ILE A 262 -4.37 -19.83 -4.75
N GLY A 263 -5.58 -19.76 -4.19
CA GLY A 263 -6.36 -20.92 -3.74
C GLY A 263 -6.38 -21.08 -2.22
N TRP A 264 -6.20 -19.99 -1.47
CA TRP A 264 -6.23 -19.98 0.00
C TRP A 264 -7.64 -19.87 0.58
N LEU A 265 -8.68 -19.91 -0.25
CA LEU A 265 -10.07 -19.93 0.20
C LEU A 265 -10.65 -21.30 -0.06
N ARG A 266 -11.39 -21.83 0.91
CA ARG A 266 -12.04 -23.16 0.82
C ARG A 266 -12.82 -23.35 -0.48
N GLU A 267 -13.61 -22.36 -0.91
CA GLU A 267 -14.41 -22.50 -2.13
C GLU A 267 -13.53 -22.76 -3.36
N GLU A 268 -12.34 -22.15 -3.44
CA GLU A 268 -11.38 -22.41 -4.52
C GLU A 268 -10.69 -23.76 -4.35
N THR A 269 -10.42 -24.18 -3.11
CA THR A 269 -9.90 -25.51 -2.81
C THR A 269 -10.89 -26.60 -3.27
N ARG A 270 -12.18 -26.45 -2.96
CA ARG A 270 -13.24 -27.36 -3.39
C ARG A 270 -13.29 -27.44 -4.92
N LEU A 271 -13.37 -26.29 -5.60
CA LEU A 271 -13.43 -26.25 -7.07
C LEU A 271 -12.22 -26.95 -7.72
N ARG A 272 -11.02 -26.80 -7.16
CA ARG A 272 -9.80 -27.43 -7.71
C ARG A 272 -9.71 -28.93 -7.42
N LEU A 273 -10.30 -29.40 -6.33
CA LEU A 273 -10.46 -30.84 -6.08
C LEU A 273 -11.45 -31.44 -7.07
N GLU A 274 -12.63 -30.81 -7.23
CA GLU A 274 -13.67 -31.24 -8.18
C GLU A 274 -13.18 -31.26 -9.63
N SER A 275 -12.35 -30.28 -10.02
CA SER A 275 -11.77 -30.22 -11.35
C SER A 275 -10.57 -31.15 -11.55
N GLY A 276 -10.15 -31.90 -10.52
CA GLY A 276 -8.94 -32.74 -10.54
C GLY A 276 -7.62 -31.95 -10.63
N SER A 277 -7.65 -30.63 -10.43
CA SER A 277 -6.44 -29.79 -10.45
C SER A 277 -5.58 -30.00 -9.20
N PHE A 278 -6.18 -30.36 -8.08
CA PHE A 278 -5.49 -30.73 -6.84
C PHE A 278 -5.65 -32.22 -6.60
N ASP A 279 -4.52 -32.90 -6.40
CA ASP A 279 -4.50 -34.26 -5.90
C ASP A 279 -4.95 -34.28 -4.42
N PRO A 280 -6.00 -35.04 -4.05
CA PRO A 280 -6.47 -35.12 -2.68
C PRO A 280 -5.38 -35.53 -1.68
N LYS A 281 -4.50 -36.45 -2.07
CA LYS A 281 -3.41 -36.93 -1.20
C LYS A 281 -2.39 -35.83 -0.95
N GLY A 282 -1.91 -35.17 -2.01
CA GLY A 282 -0.99 -34.04 -1.90
C GLY A 282 -1.56 -32.88 -1.07
N LEU A 283 -2.85 -32.57 -1.24
CA LEU A 283 -3.52 -31.54 -0.44
C LEU A 283 -3.62 -31.92 1.04
N ALA A 284 -4.05 -33.14 1.34
CA ALA A 284 -4.14 -33.63 2.73
C ALA A 284 -2.78 -33.57 3.44
N GLN A 285 -1.72 -34.06 2.78
CA GLN A 285 -0.35 -34.01 3.31
C GLN A 285 0.10 -32.57 3.55
N SER A 286 -0.20 -31.66 2.63
CA SER A 286 0.17 -30.25 2.81
C SER A 286 -0.59 -29.58 3.96
N LEU A 287 -1.90 -29.81 4.08
CA LEU A 287 -2.70 -29.27 5.18
C LEU A 287 -2.20 -29.79 6.54
N GLN A 288 -1.88 -31.08 6.64
CA GLN A 288 -1.30 -31.66 7.85
C GLN A 288 0.07 -31.07 8.15
N SER A 289 0.96 -30.99 7.17
CA SER A 289 2.30 -30.41 7.33
C SER A 289 2.24 -28.95 7.79
N GLN A 290 1.34 -28.15 7.20
CA GLN A 290 1.14 -26.77 7.63
C GLN A 290 0.59 -26.68 9.06
N LEU A 291 -0.37 -27.54 9.43
CA LEU A 291 -0.94 -27.59 10.77
C LEU A 291 0.15 -27.87 11.81
N GLU A 292 0.96 -28.90 11.59
CA GLU A 292 2.07 -29.28 12.47
C GLU A 292 3.12 -28.18 12.59
N GLN A 293 3.53 -27.57 11.47
CA GLN A 293 4.46 -26.43 11.47
C GLN A 293 3.90 -25.22 12.24
N SER A 294 2.61 -24.94 12.11
CA SER A 294 1.95 -23.83 12.83
C SER A 294 1.87 -24.08 14.33
N ILE A 295 1.61 -25.32 14.76
CA ILE A 295 1.59 -25.68 16.19
C ILE A 295 3.00 -25.62 16.78
N ALA A 296 4.01 -26.15 16.07
CA ALA A 296 5.41 -26.08 16.49
C ALA A 296 6.01 -24.66 16.52
N ALA A 297 5.34 -23.69 15.89
CA ALA A 297 5.70 -22.27 15.91
C ALA A 297 5.06 -21.49 17.06
N ILE A 298 4.35 -22.16 17.99
CA ILE A 298 3.72 -21.57 19.16
C ILE A 298 4.36 -22.18 20.42
N ARG A 299 4.78 -21.33 21.36
CA ARG A 299 5.09 -21.76 22.72
C ARG A 299 3.80 -22.14 23.42
N TRP A 300 3.71 -23.35 23.96
CA TRP A 300 2.47 -23.86 24.56
C TRP A 300 2.66 -24.50 25.95
N ASP A 301 3.89 -24.64 26.44
CA ASP A 301 4.25 -25.27 27.72
C ASP A 301 3.62 -24.59 28.95
N ASP A 302 3.29 -23.30 28.86
CA ASP A 302 2.61 -22.51 29.89
C ASP A 302 1.07 -22.45 29.70
N LEU A 303 0.55 -23.06 28.63
CA LEU A 303 -0.86 -23.02 28.26
C LEU A 303 -1.56 -24.38 28.42
N VAL A 304 -0.91 -25.46 27.99
CA VAL A 304 -1.46 -26.82 27.93
C VAL A 304 -0.39 -27.89 28.18
N GLN A 305 -0.82 -29.12 28.46
CA GLN A 305 0.10 -30.27 28.65
C GLN A 305 0.48 -30.93 27.32
N ALA A 306 1.49 -31.81 27.33
CA ALA A 306 1.90 -32.53 26.12
C ALA A 306 0.78 -33.43 25.55
N ASP A 307 0.00 -34.08 26.42
CA ASP A 307 -1.13 -34.93 26.03
C ASP A 307 -2.26 -34.12 25.37
N ASP A 308 -2.50 -32.89 25.85
CA ASP A 308 -3.45 -31.94 25.26
C ASP A 308 -3.07 -31.57 23.81
N ILE A 309 -1.78 -31.57 23.48
CA ILE A 309 -1.28 -31.32 22.12
C ILE A 309 -1.44 -32.57 21.26
N ALA A 310 -1.01 -33.73 21.75
CA ALA A 310 -1.10 -34.98 21.00
C ALA A 310 -2.56 -35.34 20.69
N GLU A 311 -3.43 -35.26 21.71
CA GLU A 311 -4.83 -35.70 21.66
C GLU A 311 -5.77 -34.60 22.19
N PRO A 312 -6.02 -33.54 21.40
CA PRO A 312 -6.83 -32.43 21.86
C PRO A 312 -8.30 -32.81 22.07
N SER A 313 -8.84 -32.42 23.21
CA SER A 313 -10.27 -32.54 23.53
C SER A 313 -11.02 -31.21 23.38
N GLU A 314 -12.35 -31.25 23.35
CA GLU A 314 -13.17 -30.02 23.39
C GLU A 314 -12.90 -29.18 24.64
N ALA A 315 -12.65 -29.83 25.79
CA ALA A 315 -12.29 -29.16 27.04
C ALA A 315 -10.93 -28.42 26.94
N THR A 316 -9.97 -29.00 26.20
CA THR A 316 -8.67 -28.36 25.93
C THR A 316 -8.84 -27.08 25.12
N VAL A 317 -9.65 -27.12 24.04
CA VAL A 317 -9.97 -25.94 23.21
C VAL A 317 -10.66 -24.86 24.04
N LEU A 318 -11.68 -25.22 24.84
CA LEU A 318 -12.43 -24.28 25.67
C LEU A 318 -11.54 -23.58 26.72
N ARG A 319 -10.64 -24.32 27.37
CA ARG A 319 -9.70 -23.77 28.35
C ARG A 319 -8.74 -22.75 27.71
N LEU A 320 -8.29 -23.00 26.49
CA LEU A 320 -7.47 -22.04 25.73
C LEU A 320 -8.25 -20.77 25.37
N GLU A 321 -9.51 -20.91 24.93
CA GLU A 321 -10.39 -19.77 24.65
C GLU A 321 -10.63 -18.90 25.90
N GLN A 322 -10.83 -19.55 27.07
CA GLN A 322 -10.94 -18.86 28.36
C GLN A 322 -9.64 -18.13 28.74
N LYS A 323 -8.48 -18.77 28.55
CA LYS A 323 -7.17 -18.14 28.80
C LYS A 323 -6.97 -16.89 27.94
N ALA A 324 -7.36 -16.96 26.66
CA ALA A 324 -7.30 -15.80 25.77
C ALA A 324 -8.23 -14.66 26.21
N ALA A 325 -9.46 -14.97 26.58
CA ALA A 325 -10.42 -13.99 27.09
C ALA A 325 -9.92 -13.32 28.38
N GLY A 326 -9.35 -14.10 29.30
CA GLY A 326 -8.75 -13.59 30.54
C GLY A 326 -7.57 -12.63 30.26
N ALA A 327 -6.67 -12.99 29.35
CA ALA A 327 -5.56 -12.12 28.96
C ALA A 327 -6.04 -10.83 28.27
N ALA A 328 -7.11 -10.88 27.47
CA ALA A 328 -7.73 -9.70 26.88
C ALA A 328 -8.30 -8.75 27.94
N TYR A 329 -9.02 -9.30 28.92
CA TYR A 329 -9.61 -8.54 30.02
C TYR A 329 -8.53 -7.89 30.90
N ALA A 330 -7.50 -8.65 31.29
CA ALA A 330 -6.38 -8.11 32.06
C ALA A 330 -5.69 -6.94 31.34
N ARG A 331 -5.54 -7.04 30.00
CA ARG A 331 -4.95 -5.96 29.19
C ARG A 331 -5.84 -4.71 29.15
N GLU A 332 -7.16 -4.88 29.13
CA GLU A 332 -8.10 -3.76 29.20
C GLU A 332 -8.00 -3.02 30.55
N MET A 333 -7.90 -3.77 31.66
CA MET A 333 -7.67 -3.18 32.98
C MET A 333 -6.35 -2.43 33.06
N GLU A 334 -5.26 -2.98 32.52
CA GLU A 334 -3.95 -2.32 32.46
C GLU A 334 -4.00 -1.00 31.68
N LEU A 335 -4.71 -0.98 30.54
CA LEU A 335 -4.88 0.23 29.73
C LEU A 335 -5.70 1.31 30.44
N ARG A 336 -6.70 0.90 31.24
CA ARG A 336 -7.52 1.81 32.03
C ARG A 336 -6.73 2.39 33.20
N ALA A 337 -6.03 1.57 33.96
CA ALA A 337 -5.18 2.02 35.06
C ALA A 337 -4.10 3.02 34.58
N HIS A 338 -3.49 2.77 33.41
CA HIS A 338 -2.53 3.71 32.80
C HIS A 338 -3.19 5.03 32.37
N PHE A 339 -4.44 4.99 31.90
CA PHE A 339 -5.19 6.19 31.55
C PHE A 339 -5.52 7.03 32.79
N ASP A 340 -6.10 6.39 33.82
CA ASP A 340 -6.51 7.04 35.06
C ASP A 340 -5.31 7.70 35.76
N ALA A 341 -4.19 6.99 35.89
CA ALA A 341 -2.97 7.53 36.49
C ALA A 341 -2.43 8.77 35.75
N ARG A 342 -2.47 8.77 34.41
CA ARG A 342 -2.03 9.94 33.60
C ARG A 342 -2.96 11.12 33.77
N GLN A 343 -4.27 10.85 33.83
CA GLN A 343 -5.28 11.88 34.01
C GLN A 343 -5.14 12.55 35.39
N ASP A 344 -4.91 11.76 36.45
CA ASP A 344 -4.68 12.26 37.81
C ASP A 344 -3.45 13.18 37.89
N HIS A 345 -2.42 12.91 37.07
CA HIS A 345 -1.22 13.75 36.97
C HIS A 345 -1.34 14.93 35.99
N GLY A 346 -2.49 15.12 35.33
CA GLY A 346 -2.66 16.16 34.30
C GLY A 346 -1.78 15.97 33.06
N GLU A 347 -1.26 14.76 32.85
CA GLU A 347 -0.34 14.46 31.76
C GLU A 347 -1.08 14.01 30.49
N PRO A 348 -0.55 14.31 29.29
CA PRO A 348 -1.10 13.78 28.05
C PRO A 348 -0.99 12.23 28.02
N VAL A 349 -2.09 11.58 27.64
CA VAL A 349 -2.18 10.11 27.55
C VAL A 349 -1.31 9.58 26.40
N SER A 350 -0.08 9.21 26.75
CA SER A 350 0.85 8.57 25.82
C SER A 350 0.47 7.10 25.57
N PRO A 351 0.81 6.54 24.40
CA PRO A 351 0.51 5.14 24.10
C PRO A 351 1.31 4.18 24.98
N LEU A 352 0.64 3.21 25.60
CA LEU A 352 1.28 2.14 26.39
C LEU A 352 1.85 1.07 25.45
N ARG A 353 3.12 1.26 25.06
CA ARG A 353 3.86 0.36 24.15
C ARG A 353 4.47 -0.81 24.92
N GLY A 354 4.58 -1.97 24.26
CA GLY A 354 5.33 -3.11 24.79
C GLY A 354 6.84 -2.88 24.75
N ALA A 355 7.59 -3.73 25.47
CA ALA A 355 9.03 -3.60 25.68
C ALA A 355 9.90 -3.68 24.41
N VAL A 356 9.43 -4.34 23.35
CA VAL A 356 10.24 -4.65 22.16
C VAL A 356 9.99 -3.67 21.02
N LYS A 357 11.07 -3.06 20.54
CA LYS A 357 11.15 -2.38 19.24
C LYS A 357 11.70 -3.35 18.18
N SER A 358 11.48 -3.06 16.91
CA SER A 358 11.55 -4.00 15.77
C SER A 358 12.83 -4.83 15.55
N ASN A 359 13.94 -4.62 16.28
CA ASN A 359 15.22 -5.33 16.12
C ASN A 359 15.91 -5.63 17.48
N ALA A 360 15.32 -6.48 18.32
CA ALA A 360 15.99 -6.91 19.55
C ALA A 360 16.94 -8.09 19.26
N VAL A 361 18.25 -7.84 19.23
CA VAL A 361 19.29 -8.85 18.94
C VAL A 361 19.52 -9.80 20.12
N ASN A 362 19.27 -9.34 21.35
CA ASN A 362 19.39 -10.12 22.60
C ASN A 362 18.09 -10.05 23.41
N ALA A 363 16.97 -10.37 22.78
CA ALA A 363 15.67 -10.41 23.45
C ALA A 363 15.48 -11.75 24.18
N ASP A 364 15.01 -11.71 25.41
CA ASP A 364 14.45 -12.89 26.09
C ASP A 364 13.07 -13.20 25.49
N TRP A 365 13.06 -14.01 24.43
CA TRP A 365 11.84 -14.38 23.72
C TRP A 365 10.85 -15.14 24.61
N SER A 366 11.33 -15.86 25.61
CA SER A 366 10.50 -16.59 26.57
C SER A 366 9.70 -15.59 27.41
N ALA A 367 10.37 -14.65 28.09
CA ALA A 367 9.69 -13.61 28.85
C ALA A 367 8.77 -12.74 27.99
N LEU A 368 9.17 -12.44 26.75
CA LEU A 368 8.36 -11.65 25.82
C LEU A 368 7.11 -12.37 25.29
N SER A 369 7.08 -13.70 25.37
CA SER A 369 5.92 -14.51 25.02
C SER A 369 4.83 -14.53 26.11
N GLU A 370 5.21 -14.15 27.34
CA GLU A 370 4.34 -14.11 28.53
C GLU A 370 3.59 -12.78 28.67
N ASP A 371 3.92 -11.78 27.84
CA ASP A 371 3.14 -10.57 27.74
C ASP A 371 1.68 -10.85 27.34
N LEU A 372 0.72 -10.13 27.96
CA LEU A 372 -0.72 -10.35 27.80
C LEU A 372 -1.19 -10.38 26.33
N LEU A 373 -0.60 -9.57 25.45
CA LEU A 373 -0.95 -9.60 24.02
C LEU A 373 -0.57 -10.94 23.37
N PHE A 374 0.58 -11.50 23.74
CA PHE A 374 1.09 -12.74 23.16
C PHE A 374 0.52 -13.97 23.84
N VAL A 375 0.26 -13.95 25.16
CA VAL A 375 -0.52 -15.00 25.83
C VAL A 375 -1.88 -15.15 25.16
N ARG A 376 -2.60 -14.03 24.96
CA ARG A 376 -3.88 -14.02 24.26
C ARG A 376 -3.79 -14.64 22.87
N LYS A 377 -2.82 -14.18 22.06
CA LYS A 377 -2.67 -14.65 20.68
C LYS A 377 -2.26 -16.12 20.59
N ARG A 378 -1.31 -16.55 21.42
CA ARG A 378 -0.87 -17.95 21.46
C ARG A 378 -2.03 -18.85 21.82
N ALA A 379 -2.81 -18.50 22.84
CA ALA A 379 -3.99 -19.26 23.25
C ALA A 379 -5.09 -19.27 22.17
N GLU A 380 -5.44 -18.11 21.57
CA GLU A 380 -6.42 -18.00 20.48
C GLU A 380 -6.05 -18.86 19.26
N VAL A 381 -4.79 -18.78 18.82
CA VAL A 381 -4.33 -19.50 17.62
C VAL A 381 -4.19 -20.99 17.93
N LEU A 382 -3.63 -21.36 19.08
CA LEU A 382 -3.48 -22.76 19.46
C LEU A 382 -4.85 -23.46 19.60
N ALA A 383 -5.86 -22.80 20.17
CA ALA A 383 -7.22 -23.34 20.25
C ALA A 383 -7.77 -23.68 18.86
N GLN A 384 -7.58 -22.78 17.89
CA GLN A 384 -8.01 -23.01 16.50
C GLN A 384 -7.27 -24.19 15.87
N LEU A 385 -5.96 -24.27 16.05
CA LEU A 385 -5.15 -25.34 15.45
C LEU A 385 -5.47 -26.70 16.07
N LEU A 386 -5.63 -26.80 17.39
CA LEU A 386 -6.01 -28.04 18.06
C LEU A 386 -7.43 -28.49 17.68
N PHE A 387 -8.37 -27.56 17.50
CA PHE A 387 -9.68 -27.86 16.91
C PHE A 387 -9.53 -28.46 15.49
N ALA A 388 -8.68 -27.87 14.63
CA ALA A 388 -8.46 -28.40 13.29
C ALA A 388 -7.82 -29.79 13.31
N ARG A 389 -6.84 -30.03 14.20
CA ARG A 389 -6.22 -31.35 14.42
C ARG A 389 -7.25 -32.39 14.82
N GLN A 390 -8.14 -32.07 15.76
CA GLN A 390 -9.22 -32.97 16.19
C GLN A 390 -10.12 -33.37 15.01
N MET A 391 -10.52 -32.40 14.18
CA MET A 391 -11.36 -32.67 13.01
C MET A 391 -10.65 -33.50 11.95
N PHE A 392 -9.36 -33.26 11.68
CA PHE A 392 -8.59 -34.04 10.71
C PHE A 392 -8.37 -35.48 11.16
N ARG A 393 -8.10 -35.71 12.47
CA ARG A 393 -8.01 -37.06 13.04
C ARG A 393 -9.35 -37.79 12.98
N ALA A 394 -10.45 -37.13 13.36
CA ALA A 394 -11.78 -37.73 13.31
C ALA A 394 -12.20 -38.14 11.89
N ALA A 395 -11.76 -37.38 10.87
CA ALA A 395 -12.00 -37.69 9.47
C ALA A 395 -10.98 -38.68 8.86
N ARG A 396 -9.96 -39.12 9.61
CA ARG A 396 -8.86 -40.00 9.13
C ARG A 396 -8.16 -39.45 7.87
N LEU A 397 -7.82 -38.15 7.90
CA LEU A 397 -7.26 -37.42 6.75
C LEU A 397 -5.91 -37.98 6.24
N ASP A 398 -5.15 -38.63 7.11
CA ASP A 398 -3.88 -39.32 6.82
C ASP A 398 -4.06 -40.69 6.16
N GLU A 399 -5.10 -41.43 6.53
CA GLU A 399 -5.37 -42.78 6.03
C GLU A 399 -6.23 -42.77 4.76
N GLU A 400 -7.30 -41.97 4.73
CA GLU A 400 -8.25 -41.91 3.61
C GLU A 400 -8.44 -40.47 3.08
N PRO A 401 -7.41 -39.84 2.49
CA PRO A 401 -7.40 -38.41 2.14
C PRO A 401 -8.60 -37.92 1.33
N ALA A 402 -9.01 -38.67 0.30
CA ALA A 402 -10.08 -38.26 -0.60
C ALA A 402 -11.44 -38.23 0.11
N LEU A 403 -11.80 -39.31 0.81
CA LEU A 403 -13.04 -39.40 1.57
C LEU A 403 -13.07 -38.40 2.73
N ALA A 404 -11.95 -38.27 3.43
CA ALA A 404 -11.81 -37.31 4.53
C ALA A 404 -12.04 -35.87 4.08
N LEU A 405 -11.43 -35.45 2.95
CA LEU A 405 -11.62 -34.12 2.40
C LEU A 405 -13.07 -33.87 1.97
N GLU A 406 -13.73 -34.86 1.36
CA GLU A 406 -15.15 -34.77 1.00
C GLU A 406 -16.04 -34.55 2.23
N GLN A 407 -15.85 -35.36 3.28
CA GLN A 407 -16.59 -35.25 4.53
C GLN A 407 -16.35 -33.91 5.24
N LEU A 408 -15.08 -33.48 5.31
CA LEU A 408 -14.71 -32.20 5.92
C LEU A 408 -15.31 -31.01 5.16
N LEU A 409 -15.34 -31.06 3.82
CA LEU A 409 -15.92 -30.01 3.00
C LEU A 409 -17.45 -29.98 3.03
N ALA A 410 -18.11 -31.08 3.40
CA ALA A 410 -19.56 -31.15 3.55
C ALA A 410 -20.05 -30.57 4.88
N GLY A 411 -19.34 -30.82 5.99
CA GLY A 411 -19.73 -30.40 7.34
C GLY A 411 -19.23 -29.01 7.77
N ARG A 412 -20.05 -28.23 8.50
CA ARG A 412 -19.65 -26.89 8.98
C ARG A 412 -18.38 -26.90 9.84
N SER A 413 -18.22 -27.89 10.73
CA SER A 413 -17.03 -28.01 11.58
C SER A 413 -15.78 -28.38 10.78
N GLY A 414 -15.91 -29.26 9.78
CA GLY A 414 -14.81 -29.60 8.86
C GLY A 414 -14.41 -28.42 7.98
N GLN A 415 -15.39 -27.68 7.45
CA GLN A 415 -15.14 -26.45 6.69
C GLN A 415 -14.37 -25.41 7.51
N ARG A 416 -14.71 -25.27 8.80
CA ARG A 416 -13.97 -24.41 9.75
C ARG A 416 -12.54 -24.91 9.95
N ALA A 417 -12.31 -26.21 10.11
CA ALA A 417 -10.97 -26.78 10.24
C ALA A 417 -10.09 -26.50 9.02
N ILE A 418 -10.63 -26.67 7.81
CA ILE A 418 -9.95 -26.34 6.56
C ILE A 418 -9.63 -24.83 6.49
N ASP A 419 -10.59 -23.96 6.82
CA ASP A 419 -10.36 -22.50 6.82
C ASP A 419 -9.26 -22.05 7.78
N ILE A 420 -9.15 -22.70 8.93
CA ILE A 420 -8.10 -22.44 9.93
C ILE A 420 -6.73 -22.73 9.31
N VAL A 421 -6.53 -23.92 8.74
CA VAL A 421 -5.24 -24.32 8.17
C VAL A 421 -4.91 -23.51 6.92
N LEU A 422 -5.88 -23.26 6.02
CA LEU A 422 -5.68 -22.38 4.86
C LEU A 422 -5.31 -20.95 5.28
N THR A 423 -5.84 -20.47 6.41
CA THR A 423 -5.46 -19.18 6.97
C THR A 423 -3.99 -19.17 7.41
N GLU A 424 -3.48 -20.28 7.94
CA GLU A 424 -2.06 -20.43 8.25
C GLU A 424 -1.18 -20.51 6.99
N CYS A 425 -1.59 -21.24 5.94
CA CYS A 425 -0.89 -21.22 4.65
C CYS A 425 -0.76 -19.78 4.12
N ARG A 426 -1.86 -19.02 4.17
CA ARG A 426 -1.88 -17.61 3.77
C ARG A 426 -0.94 -16.75 4.62
N LYS A 427 -0.95 -16.91 5.95
CA LYS A 427 -0.03 -16.17 6.84
C LYS A 427 1.43 -16.48 6.51
N ALA A 428 1.77 -17.75 6.29
CA ALA A 428 3.11 -18.18 5.92
C ALA A 428 3.54 -17.52 4.60
N GLY A 429 2.72 -17.61 3.55
CA GLY A 429 2.99 -16.99 2.26
C GLY A 429 3.15 -15.47 2.31
N LEU A 430 2.22 -14.77 2.95
CA LEU A 430 2.25 -13.30 3.05
C LEU A 430 3.38 -12.75 3.91
N SER A 431 3.94 -13.56 4.80
CA SER A 431 5.01 -13.11 5.68
C SER A 431 6.32 -12.88 4.94
N SER A 432 6.60 -13.65 3.88
CA SER A 432 7.94 -13.65 3.27
C SER A 432 8.05 -14.16 1.83
N ARG A 433 7.02 -14.80 1.28
CA ARG A 433 7.05 -15.41 -0.06
C ARG A 433 6.31 -14.59 -1.12
N ILE A 434 5.56 -13.58 -0.70
CA ILE A 434 4.86 -12.64 -1.57
C ILE A 434 5.32 -11.23 -1.26
N ALA A 435 5.50 -10.41 -2.30
CA ALA A 435 5.71 -8.98 -2.15
C ALA A 435 4.76 -8.19 -3.06
N ASP A 436 4.26 -7.07 -2.54
CA ASP A 436 3.54 -6.09 -3.35
C ASP A 436 4.53 -5.13 -4.00
N VAL A 437 4.38 -4.90 -5.30
CA VAL A 437 5.04 -3.80 -6.00
C VAL A 437 4.28 -2.52 -5.67
N SER A 438 4.81 -1.78 -4.71
CA SER A 438 4.16 -0.56 -4.23
C SER A 438 4.53 0.68 -5.04
N VAL A 439 5.73 0.69 -5.64
CA VAL A 439 6.23 1.76 -6.50
C VAL A 439 6.86 1.06 -7.70
N CYS A 440 6.51 1.49 -8.91
CA CYS A 440 7.11 0.96 -10.14
C CYS A 440 6.81 1.90 -11.30
N GLY A 441 7.84 2.35 -12.00
CA GLY A 441 7.69 3.28 -13.09
C GLY A 441 9.02 3.79 -13.60
N ALA A 442 8.99 4.29 -14.83
CA ALA A 442 10.14 4.95 -15.43
C ALA A 442 10.18 6.43 -15.06
N VAL A 443 11.37 6.98 -15.15
CA VAL A 443 11.67 8.41 -15.00
C VAL A 443 11.91 8.98 -16.40
N ALA A 444 11.69 10.29 -16.57
CA ALA A 444 12.06 10.98 -17.80
C ALA A 444 13.57 10.89 -18.06
N PRO A 445 14.00 10.65 -19.32
CA PRO A 445 13.18 10.58 -20.54
C PRO A 445 12.66 9.16 -20.90
N TYR A 446 13.04 8.12 -20.15
CA TYR A 446 12.73 6.72 -20.45
C TYR A 446 11.26 6.33 -20.34
N ASN A 447 10.42 7.17 -19.72
CA ASN A 447 8.97 6.98 -19.68
C ASN A 447 8.34 6.97 -21.09
N GLU A 448 8.91 7.69 -22.04
CA GLU A 448 8.45 7.69 -23.45
C GLU A 448 8.89 6.43 -24.21
N LEU A 449 9.92 5.73 -23.71
CA LEU A 449 10.48 4.52 -24.30
C LEU A 449 9.89 3.23 -23.71
N LEU A 450 8.73 3.29 -23.06
CA LEU A 450 8.13 2.16 -22.35
C LEU A 450 9.02 1.59 -21.23
N GLY A 451 9.88 2.42 -20.63
CA GLY A 451 10.74 2.03 -19.51
C GLY A 451 9.94 1.52 -18.30
N GLY A 452 8.70 1.97 -18.11
CA GLY A 452 7.84 1.45 -17.04
C GLY A 452 7.54 -0.04 -17.16
N LYS A 453 7.48 -0.57 -18.40
CA LYS A 453 7.34 -2.01 -18.66
C LYS A 453 8.63 -2.76 -18.32
N LEU A 454 9.77 -2.21 -18.71
CA LEU A 454 11.09 -2.74 -18.37
C LEU A 454 11.26 -2.86 -16.86
N VAL A 455 11.00 -1.78 -16.11
CA VAL A 455 11.10 -1.77 -14.64
C VAL A 455 10.23 -2.85 -14.02
N ALA A 456 8.98 -2.99 -14.46
CA ALA A 456 8.07 -4.02 -13.95
C ALA A 456 8.54 -5.45 -14.25
N LEU A 457 9.12 -5.69 -15.43
CA LEU A 457 9.68 -6.99 -15.80
C LEU A 457 10.94 -7.33 -15.04
N LEU A 458 11.84 -6.36 -14.86
CA LEU A 458 13.09 -6.54 -14.11
C LEU A 458 12.86 -6.86 -12.63
N LEU A 459 11.68 -6.54 -12.07
CA LEU A 459 11.34 -6.98 -10.72
C LEU A 459 11.22 -8.51 -10.59
N ALA A 460 10.95 -9.22 -11.68
CA ALA A 460 10.89 -10.68 -11.72
C ALA A 460 12.26 -11.35 -11.99
N SER A 461 13.34 -10.57 -12.00
CA SER A 461 14.69 -11.06 -12.29
C SER A 461 15.32 -11.81 -11.12
N GLU A 462 16.31 -12.64 -11.45
CA GLU A 462 17.15 -13.33 -10.47
C GLU A 462 17.87 -12.36 -9.52
N GLU A 463 18.33 -11.21 -10.02
CA GLU A 463 19.06 -10.20 -9.24
C GLU A 463 18.17 -9.62 -8.13
N VAL A 464 16.89 -9.34 -8.44
CA VAL A 464 15.93 -8.84 -7.45
C VAL A 464 15.56 -9.92 -6.44
N ARG A 465 15.34 -11.17 -6.89
CA ARG A 465 15.06 -12.30 -6.00
C ARG A 465 16.23 -12.54 -5.02
N SER A 466 17.45 -12.59 -5.55
CA SER A 466 18.67 -12.80 -4.77
C SER A 466 18.93 -11.67 -3.78
N ALA A 467 18.65 -10.41 -4.17
CA ALA A 467 18.73 -9.28 -3.27
C ALA A 467 17.68 -9.33 -2.16
N TYR A 468 16.45 -9.75 -2.47
CA TYR A 468 15.40 -9.95 -1.48
C TYR A 468 15.81 -11.04 -0.48
N GLU A 469 16.25 -12.18 -0.98
CA GLU A 469 16.70 -13.32 -0.17
C GLU A 469 17.84 -12.92 0.78
N ARG A 470 18.91 -12.32 0.24
CA ARG A 470 20.07 -11.85 1.02
C ARG A 470 19.68 -10.86 2.13
N ARG A 471 18.72 -9.99 1.86
CA ARG A 471 18.28 -8.96 2.83
C ARG A 471 17.45 -9.55 3.97
N TYR A 472 16.67 -10.60 3.71
CA TYR A 472 15.63 -11.07 4.64
C TYR A 472 15.84 -12.46 5.23
N SER A 473 16.73 -13.29 4.68
CA SER A 473 16.97 -14.67 5.13
C SER A 473 17.38 -14.77 6.60
N ASN A 474 18.24 -13.86 7.05
CA ASN A 474 18.79 -13.84 8.41
C ASN A 474 18.02 -12.94 9.38
N GLN A 475 16.85 -12.40 8.98
CA GLN A 475 16.08 -11.51 9.85
C GLN A 475 15.15 -12.30 10.77
N VAL A 476 15.38 -12.16 12.08
CA VAL A 476 14.50 -12.66 13.12
C VAL A 476 13.15 -11.95 13.04
N SER A 477 12.08 -12.73 12.92
CA SER A 477 10.71 -12.22 12.92
C SER A 477 10.24 -11.99 14.35
N VAL A 478 10.15 -10.72 14.77
CA VAL A 478 9.78 -10.35 16.15
C VAL A 478 8.45 -10.98 16.56
N ILE A 479 7.40 -10.86 15.74
CA ILE A 479 6.08 -11.43 16.09
C ILE A 479 6.13 -12.94 16.18
N ALA A 480 6.75 -13.61 15.19
CA ALA A 480 6.83 -15.08 15.22
C ALA A 480 7.67 -15.58 16.39
N SER A 481 8.71 -14.85 16.77
CA SER A 481 9.59 -15.21 17.90
C SER A 481 8.88 -15.05 19.25
N GLN A 482 8.07 -14.00 19.42
CA GLN A 482 7.22 -13.85 20.61
C GLN A 482 6.07 -14.87 20.66
N MET A 483 5.57 -15.34 19.51
CA MET A 483 4.62 -16.45 19.48
C MET A 483 5.29 -17.78 19.86
N ALA A 484 6.53 -18.00 19.43
CA ALA A 484 7.26 -19.26 19.63
C ALA A 484 8.07 -19.32 20.94
N GLY A 485 8.24 -18.21 21.66
CA GLY A 485 9.12 -18.14 22.84
C GLY A 485 10.62 -18.30 22.52
N ARG A 486 11.00 -18.28 21.24
CA ARG A 486 12.36 -18.53 20.74
C ARG A 486 12.58 -17.78 19.43
N PRO A 487 13.82 -17.51 18.98
CA PRO A 487 14.03 -16.81 17.73
C PRO A 487 13.50 -17.62 16.53
N ILE A 488 12.70 -16.98 15.68
CA ILE A 488 12.16 -17.55 14.44
C ILE A 488 12.56 -16.67 13.26
N SER A 489 13.31 -17.26 12.32
CA SER A 489 13.54 -16.69 11.00
C SER A 489 12.53 -17.27 10.01
N LYS A 490 12.08 -16.47 9.05
CA LYS A 490 11.13 -16.90 8.00
C LYS A 490 11.88 -17.07 6.68
N PRO A 491 11.53 -18.05 5.84
CA PRO A 491 12.21 -18.26 4.58
C PRO A 491 12.03 -17.04 3.67
N ALA A 492 13.10 -16.59 3.02
CA ALA A 492 13.06 -15.41 2.15
C ALA A 492 12.95 -15.78 0.67
N ASP A 493 12.17 -16.83 0.37
CA ASP A 493 11.96 -17.37 -0.97
C ASP A 493 10.77 -16.68 -1.66
N LEU A 494 11.04 -15.56 -2.32
CA LEU A 494 10.03 -14.81 -3.04
C LEU A 494 9.47 -15.64 -4.23
N ARG A 495 8.16 -15.92 -4.21
CA ARG A 495 7.43 -16.74 -5.20
C ARG A 495 6.54 -15.92 -6.12
N ILE A 496 5.90 -14.88 -5.59
CA ILE A 496 4.89 -14.11 -6.32
C ILE A 496 5.07 -12.62 -6.05
N LEU A 497 4.97 -11.84 -7.12
CA LEU A 497 4.81 -10.40 -7.06
C LEU A 497 3.36 -10.02 -7.36
N THR A 498 2.78 -9.13 -6.56
CA THR A 498 1.43 -8.60 -6.78
C THR A 498 1.44 -7.09 -6.88
N THR A 499 0.46 -6.51 -7.59
CA THR A 499 0.31 -5.05 -7.67
C THR A 499 -1.12 -4.66 -7.99
N THR A 500 -1.50 -3.45 -7.60
CA THR A 500 -2.73 -2.81 -8.06
C THR A 500 -2.38 -1.71 -9.07
N SER A 501 -3.20 -1.56 -10.11
CA SER A 501 -3.05 -0.44 -11.03
C SER A 501 -3.45 0.88 -10.37
N LEU A 502 -2.88 1.99 -10.84
CA LEU A 502 -3.30 3.32 -10.39
C LEU A 502 -4.76 3.64 -10.81
N TYR A 503 -5.16 3.13 -11.98
CA TYR A 503 -6.48 3.34 -12.57
C TYR A 503 -7.21 2.01 -12.75
N GLY A 504 -8.51 1.96 -12.47
CA GLY A 504 -9.37 0.80 -12.77
C GLY A 504 -9.62 0.56 -14.26
N ILE A 505 -9.23 1.49 -15.12
CA ILE A 505 -9.45 1.43 -16.57
C ILE A 505 -8.11 1.65 -17.29
N GLY A 506 -7.72 0.69 -18.13
CA GLY A 506 -6.63 0.84 -19.09
C GLY A 506 -5.23 1.08 -18.48
N SER A 507 -4.76 0.16 -17.62
CA SER A 507 -3.39 0.17 -17.09
C SER A 507 -2.35 -0.10 -18.19
N SER A 508 -1.73 0.93 -18.77
CA SER A 508 -0.80 0.76 -19.90
C SER A 508 0.49 0.00 -19.53
N GLN A 509 0.91 0.06 -18.27
CA GLN A 509 2.16 -0.52 -17.79
C GLN A 509 2.10 -2.04 -17.70
N TYR A 510 1.09 -2.58 -17.01
CA TYR A 510 0.94 -4.03 -16.79
C TYR A 510 0.13 -4.74 -17.87
N ASN A 511 -0.52 -3.99 -18.78
CA ASN A 511 -1.29 -4.58 -19.86
C ASN A 511 -0.39 -5.23 -20.92
N ARG A 512 -0.72 -6.48 -21.26
CA ARG A 512 0.01 -7.35 -22.21
C ARG A 512 1.50 -7.50 -21.88
N LEU A 513 1.87 -7.40 -20.61
CA LEU A 513 3.25 -7.43 -20.12
C LEU A 513 3.72 -8.89 -19.98
N SER A 514 4.10 -9.49 -21.12
CA SER A 514 4.36 -10.94 -21.24
C SER A 514 5.54 -11.25 -22.17
N LEU A 515 6.74 -11.49 -21.66
CA LEU A 515 7.86 -11.96 -22.46
C LEU A 515 7.79 -13.49 -22.59
N GLN A 516 7.92 -14.02 -23.80
CA GLN A 516 7.90 -15.47 -24.03
C GLN A 516 9.27 -15.96 -24.46
N ALA A 517 9.71 -17.07 -23.87
CA ALA A 517 11.01 -17.70 -24.15
C ALA A 517 11.17 -18.00 -25.65
N LYS A 518 10.11 -18.50 -26.30
CA LYS A 518 10.12 -18.83 -27.73
C LYS A 518 10.48 -17.65 -28.66
N ASN A 519 10.30 -16.41 -28.21
CA ASN A 519 10.53 -15.19 -29.00
C ASN A 519 11.83 -14.47 -28.59
N SER A 520 12.64 -15.04 -27.70
CA SER A 520 13.78 -14.35 -27.09
C SER A 520 14.91 -15.34 -26.81
N PRO A 521 16.03 -15.28 -27.55
CA PRO A 521 17.09 -16.29 -27.48
C PRO A 521 17.71 -16.47 -26.09
N LEU A 522 17.70 -15.41 -25.27
CA LEU A 522 18.31 -15.42 -23.94
C LEU A 522 17.36 -15.83 -22.81
N LEU A 523 16.04 -15.90 -23.07
CA LEU A 523 15.05 -16.28 -22.06
C LEU A 523 14.83 -17.79 -22.07
N LYS A 524 14.98 -18.44 -20.91
CA LYS A 524 14.67 -19.86 -20.75
C LYS A 524 13.20 -20.10 -20.41
N THR A 525 12.60 -19.16 -19.68
CA THR A 525 11.23 -19.21 -19.18
C THR A 525 10.48 -17.92 -19.49
N ASP A 526 9.15 -18.01 -19.49
CA ASP A 526 8.28 -16.86 -19.74
C ASP A 526 8.22 -15.93 -18.51
N VAL A 527 8.26 -14.62 -18.75
CA VAL A 527 8.07 -13.59 -17.70
C VAL A 527 6.77 -12.84 -17.96
N ILE A 528 5.74 -13.13 -17.15
CA ILE A 528 4.38 -12.68 -17.42
C ILE A 528 3.75 -12.00 -16.20
N TRP A 529 3.23 -10.80 -16.42
CA TRP A 529 2.27 -10.15 -15.54
C TRP A 529 0.86 -10.34 -16.09
N LYS A 530 -0.02 -10.96 -15.30
CA LYS A 530 -1.41 -11.22 -15.69
C LYS A 530 -2.37 -10.42 -14.81
N PRO A 531 -3.46 -9.85 -15.37
CA PRO A 531 -4.56 -9.40 -14.54
C PRO A 531 -5.17 -10.61 -13.83
N ILE A 532 -5.46 -10.48 -12.54
CA ILE A 532 -6.11 -11.52 -11.76
C ILE A 532 -7.41 -11.01 -11.16
N GLY A 533 -8.41 -11.90 -11.11
CA GLY A 533 -9.78 -11.57 -10.72
C GLY A 533 -10.61 -10.93 -11.84
N SER A 534 -11.92 -11.15 -11.79
CA SER A 534 -12.92 -10.58 -12.70
C SER A 534 -13.55 -9.29 -12.17
N SER A 535 -13.38 -8.99 -10.88
CA SER A 535 -13.96 -7.83 -10.22
C SER A 535 -12.91 -6.74 -9.98
N LEU A 536 -13.34 -5.48 -10.18
CA LEU A 536 -12.50 -4.35 -9.80
C LEU A 536 -12.36 -4.32 -8.27
N THR A 537 -11.13 -4.21 -7.79
CA THR A 537 -10.87 -4.18 -6.34
C THR A 537 -11.26 -2.83 -5.75
N GLY A 538 -12.06 -2.84 -4.69
CA GLY A 538 -12.27 -1.71 -3.78
C GLY A 538 -11.33 -1.83 -2.60
N GLY A 539 -10.54 -0.80 -2.34
CA GLY A 539 -9.56 -0.79 -1.25
C GLY A 539 -9.98 0.14 -0.13
N TYR A 540 -9.70 -0.24 1.12
CA TYR A 540 -9.81 0.66 2.26
C TYR A 540 -8.48 1.35 2.51
N GLY A 541 -8.50 2.63 2.85
CA GLY A 541 -7.30 3.34 3.27
C GLY A 541 -7.54 4.80 3.62
N THR A 542 -6.46 5.48 3.94
CA THR A 542 -6.47 6.85 4.51
C THR A 542 -5.83 7.87 3.58
N LEU A 543 -5.65 7.52 2.30
CA LEU A 543 -4.89 8.34 1.37
C LEU A 543 -5.52 9.70 1.13
N HIS A 544 -6.85 9.72 0.98
CA HIS A 544 -7.62 10.95 0.77
C HIS A 544 -7.69 11.83 2.03
N LEU A 545 -7.13 11.40 3.16
CA LEU A 545 -7.08 12.17 4.40
C LEU A 545 -5.67 12.73 4.65
N GLY A 546 -5.60 14.05 4.83
CA GLY A 546 -4.42 14.81 5.19
C GLY A 546 -3.95 14.56 6.63
N ALA A 547 -2.80 15.14 6.99
CA ALA A 547 -2.22 14.99 8.32
C ALA A 547 -3.08 15.67 9.41
N ASP A 548 -3.59 16.88 9.13
CA ASP A 548 -4.40 17.65 10.07
C ASP A 548 -5.73 16.96 10.36
N THR A 549 -6.42 16.47 9.32
CA THR A 549 -7.63 15.66 9.43
C THR A 549 -7.39 14.41 10.27
N ALA A 550 -6.25 13.72 10.04
CA ALA A 550 -5.91 12.55 10.82
C ALA A 550 -5.65 12.87 12.31
N ASN A 551 -5.03 14.00 12.60
CA ASN A 551 -4.83 14.46 13.98
C ASN A 551 -6.17 14.84 14.64
N ALA A 552 -7.06 15.55 13.94
CA ALA A 552 -8.38 15.90 14.45
C ALA A 552 -9.24 14.65 14.75
N LEU A 553 -9.26 13.66 13.84
CA LEU A 553 -9.96 12.39 14.06
C LEU A 553 -9.36 11.61 15.23
N ARG A 554 -8.05 11.68 15.46
CA ARG A 554 -7.42 11.07 16.63
C ARG A 554 -7.90 11.72 17.92
N SER A 555 -7.94 13.05 17.99
CA SER A 555 -8.47 13.76 19.16
C SER A 555 -9.94 13.40 19.42
N MET A 556 -10.74 13.25 18.37
CA MET A 556 -12.14 12.78 18.45
C MET A 556 -12.27 11.36 19.00
N ALA A 557 -11.40 10.43 18.60
CA ALA A 557 -11.40 9.08 19.14
C ALA A 557 -11.05 9.06 20.64
N GLN A 558 -10.13 9.93 21.06
CA GLN A 558 -9.69 10.02 22.46
C GLN A 558 -10.77 10.60 23.38
N SER A 559 -11.59 11.54 22.91
CA SER A 559 -12.64 12.15 23.75
C SER A 559 -13.82 11.20 24.05
N ARG A 560 -13.99 10.10 23.30
CA ARG A 560 -15.08 9.14 23.50
C ARG A 560 -14.73 7.94 24.39
N HIS A 561 -13.46 7.69 24.68
CA HIS A 561 -13.03 6.47 25.36
C HIS A 561 -12.27 6.79 26.65
N PHE A 562 -12.64 6.11 27.74
CA PHE A 562 -11.93 6.14 29.04
C PHE A 562 -10.61 5.34 29.03
N SER A 563 -10.06 5.07 27.84
CA SER A 563 -8.74 4.48 27.67
C SER A 563 -8.29 4.64 26.22
N ARG A 564 -6.98 4.68 26.02
CA ARG A 564 -6.39 4.62 24.67
C ARG A 564 -6.28 3.17 24.21
N ARG A 565 -7.15 2.76 23.29
CA ARG A 565 -7.20 1.38 22.77
C ARG A 565 -6.12 1.08 21.72
N ILE A 566 -5.71 2.08 20.93
CA ILE A 566 -4.68 1.93 19.89
C ILE A 566 -3.36 2.51 20.37
N ASN A 567 -2.42 1.62 20.72
CA ASN A 567 -1.17 2.00 21.35
C ASN A 567 0.05 1.97 20.41
N ASN A 568 -0.18 1.78 19.10
CA ASN A 568 0.88 1.62 18.10
C ASN A 568 1.87 0.50 18.48
N ARG A 569 1.38 -0.49 19.24
CA ARG A 569 2.19 -1.61 19.72
C ARG A 569 2.44 -2.57 18.57
N PHE A 570 3.68 -3.01 18.41
CA PHE A 570 4.02 -3.94 17.33
C PHE A 570 3.24 -5.26 17.50
N GLY A 571 2.61 -5.72 16.42
CA GLY A 571 1.74 -6.90 16.45
C GLY A 571 0.29 -6.64 16.89
N GLU A 572 -0.10 -5.46 17.37
CA GLU A 572 -1.47 -5.20 17.87
C GLU A 572 -2.57 -5.27 16.79
N GLY A 573 -2.19 -5.18 15.50
CA GLY A 573 -3.13 -5.30 14.38
C GLY A 573 -2.60 -4.59 13.13
N THR A 574 -3.35 -4.68 12.03
CA THR A 574 -3.01 -3.99 10.78
C THR A 574 -3.19 -2.47 10.93
N SER A 575 -2.26 -1.70 10.34
CA SER A 575 -2.26 -0.23 10.24
C SER A 575 -2.88 0.54 11.43
N PRO A 576 -2.10 0.92 12.45
CA PRO A 576 -2.59 1.71 13.58
C PRO A 576 -3.29 3.00 13.16
N ARG A 577 -2.82 3.63 12.07
CA ARG A 577 -3.43 4.83 11.49
C ARG A 577 -4.85 4.55 10.99
N LEU A 578 -5.07 3.47 10.22
CA LEU A 578 -6.40 3.13 9.70
C LEU A 578 -7.38 2.86 10.85
N ARG A 579 -6.95 2.10 11.86
CA ARG A 579 -7.77 1.83 13.06
C ARG A 579 -8.13 3.13 13.80
N GLN A 580 -7.18 4.05 13.98
CA GLN A 580 -7.42 5.36 14.61
C GLN A 580 -8.41 6.22 13.80
N MET A 581 -8.31 6.23 12.47
CA MET A 581 -9.26 6.97 11.64
C MET A 581 -10.66 6.37 11.74
N ARG A 582 -10.76 5.03 11.78
CA ARG A 582 -12.02 4.32 11.94
C ARG A 582 -12.70 4.72 13.25
N GLU A 583 -11.98 4.64 14.37
CA GLU A 583 -12.48 5.09 15.68
C GLU A 583 -12.89 6.58 15.68
N GLY A 584 -12.10 7.45 15.06
CA GLY A 584 -12.42 8.89 14.97
C GLY A 584 -13.65 9.19 14.11
N LEU A 585 -13.84 8.48 13.01
CA LEU A 585 -15.03 8.61 12.15
C LEU A 585 -16.28 8.07 12.83
N ASP A 586 -16.18 6.92 13.50
CA ASP A 586 -17.25 6.35 14.31
C ASP A 586 -17.60 7.32 15.48
N ALA A 587 -16.59 8.01 16.03
CA ALA A 587 -16.77 9.06 17.04
C ALA A 587 -17.54 10.29 16.54
N LEU A 588 -17.51 10.58 15.23
CA LEU A 588 -18.32 11.62 14.59
C LEU A 588 -19.72 11.13 14.19
N GLY A 589 -20.02 9.84 14.37
CA GLY A 589 -21.26 9.21 13.92
C GLY A 589 -21.30 8.85 12.44
N LEU A 590 -20.13 8.81 11.78
CA LEU A 590 -20.02 8.50 10.36
C LEU A 590 -19.75 7.01 10.18
N ASP A 591 -20.36 6.39 9.17
CA ASP A 591 -19.99 5.03 8.74
C ASP A 591 -18.57 5.07 8.16
N SER A 592 -17.60 4.70 8.99
CA SER A 592 -16.17 4.77 8.69
C SER A 592 -15.80 4.01 7.42
N ASP A 593 -16.45 2.88 7.14
CA ASP A 593 -16.22 2.11 5.92
C ASP A 593 -16.62 2.86 4.67
N THR A 594 -17.59 3.73 4.78
CA THR A 594 -18.08 4.50 3.65
C THR A 594 -17.12 5.60 3.22
N ILE A 595 -16.37 6.19 4.15
CA ILE A 595 -15.35 7.21 3.86
C ILE A 595 -14.02 6.53 3.49
N LEU A 596 -13.59 5.54 4.27
CA LEU A 596 -12.31 4.87 4.09
C LEU A 596 -12.24 4.03 2.81
N HIS A 597 -13.38 3.61 2.26
CA HIS A 597 -13.43 2.90 0.98
C HIS A 597 -13.09 3.83 -0.18
N HIS A 598 -11.91 3.63 -0.76
CA HIS A 598 -11.47 4.26 -2.00
C HIS A 598 -12.37 3.75 -3.14
N ALA A 599 -13.46 4.45 -3.42
CA ALA A 599 -14.40 4.15 -4.50
C ALA A 599 -13.82 4.43 -5.92
N THR A 600 -12.50 4.30 -6.05
CA THR A 600 -11.76 4.24 -7.32
C THR A 600 -11.30 2.80 -7.50
N PRO A 601 -12.07 1.98 -8.25
CA PRO A 601 -11.75 0.58 -8.40
C PRO A 601 -10.39 0.39 -9.10
N ARG A 602 -9.63 -0.66 -8.74
CA ARG A 602 -8.31 -0.95 -9.33
C ARG A 602 -8.27 -2.34 -9.95
N LEU A 603 -7.49 -2.48 -11.03
CA LEU A 603 -7.14 -3.78 -11.59
C LEU A 603 -6.01 -4.38 -10.75
N PHE A 604 -6.11 -5.67 -10.48
CA PHE A 604 -5.09 -6.40 -9.73
C PHE A 604 -4.26 -7.23 -10.70
N TYR A 605 -2.94 -7.20 -10.56
CA TYR A 605 -2.02 -7.97 -11.39
C TYR A 605 -1.12 -8.83 -10.51
N ALA A 606 -0.70 -9.96 -11.06
CA ALA A 606 0.27 -10.85 -10.43
C ALA A 606 1.32 -11.32 -11.44
N CYS A 607 2.52 -11.60 -10.94
CA CYS A 607 3.60 -12.25 -11.65
C CYS A 607 4.13 -13.42 -10.82
N GLU A 608 4.06 -14.63 -11.38
CA GLU A 608 4.61 -15.84 -10.78
C GLU A 608 6.11 -15.88 -11.09
N LEU A 609 6.93 -16.06 -10.05
CA LEU A 609 8.38 -16.24 -10.19
C LEU A 609 8.65 -17.74 -10.28
N GLY A 610 8.79 -18.24 -11.51
CA GLY A 610 8.99 -19.65 -11.81
C GLY A 610 7.69 -20.47 -11.87
N ALA A 611 7.82 -21.70 -12.35
CA ALA A 611 6.71 -22.66 -12.42
C ALA A 611 6.27 -23.12 -11.03
N GLY A 612 4.99 -23.43 -10.86
CA GLY A 612 4.46 -23.97 -9.60
C GLY A 612 4.45 -22.99 -8.43
N ALA A 613 4.56 -21.68 -8.68
CA ALA A 613 4.69 -20.67 -7.63
C ALA A 613 3.46 -20.64 -6.68
N ARG A 614 2.25 -20.83 -7.20
CA ARG A 614 1.03 -20.88 -6.38
C ARG A 614 0.91 -22.18 -5.59
N GLU A 615 1.25 -23.30 -6.21
CA GLU A 615 1.27 -24.63 -5.61
C GLU A 615 2.27 -24.67 -4.44
N ALA A 616 3.44 -24.04 -4.60
CA ALA A 616 4.45 -23.93 -3.53
C ALA A 616 3.95 -23.10 -2.33
N LEU A 617 3.10 -22.10 -2.54
CA LEU A 617 2.46 -21.33 -1.45
C LEU A 617 1.36 -22.09 -0.72
N LEU A 618 0.93 -23.21 -1.29
CA LEU A 618 0.01 -24.18 -0.69
C LEU A 618 0.74 -25.43 -0.22
N GLY A 619 2.08 -25.48 -0.23
CA GLY A 619 2.86 -26.66 0.16
C GLY A 619 2.72 -27.87 -0.77
N LEU A 620 2.16 -27.69 -1.97
CA LEU A 620 1.94 -28.74 -2.96
C LEU A 620 3.14 -28.95 -3.89
N SER A 621 4.08 -28.00 -3.91
CA SER A 621 5.30 -28.06 -4.74
C SER A 621 6.50 -27.57 -3.94
N ASN A 622 7.61 -28.29 -4.07
CA ASN A 622 8.91 -27.93 -3.49
C ASN A 622 9.93 -27.50 -4.56
N GLN A 623 9.49 -27.19 -5.78
CA GLN A 623 10.39 -26.77 -6.86
C GLN A 623 11.10 -25.46 -6.51
N ASP A 624 12.38 -25.38 -6.79
CA ASP A 624 13.14 -24.14 -6.64
C ASP A 624 12.75 -23.11 -7.71
N VAL A 625 12.75 -21.84 -7.31
CA VAL A 625 12.45 -20.75 -8.24
C VAL A 625 13.64 -20.49 -9.14
N GLN A 626 13.46 -20.70 -10.44
CA GLN A 626 14.37 -20.25 -11.48
C GLN A 626 13.82 -18.98 -12.12
N CYS A 627 14.46 -17.85 -11.84
CA CYS A 627 14.16 -16.57 -12.48
C CYS A 627 15.14 -16.31 -13.62
N GLU A 628 14.72 -15.49 -14.58
CA GLU A 628 15.60 -15.06 -15.67
C GLU A 628 16.53 -13.93 -15.20
N PRO A 629 17.78 -13.87 -15.70
CA PRO A 629 18.68 -12.77 -15.38
C PRO A 629 18.19 -11.47 -16.01
N ALA A 630 18.49 -10.33 -15.38
CA ALA A 630 18.07 -9.00 -15.84
C ALA A 630 18.51 -8.72 -17.28
N VAL A 631 19.68 -9.20 -17.68
CA VAL A 631 20.22 -9.06 -19.05
C VAL A 631 19.31 -9.73 -20.10
N ALA A 632 18.82 -10.95 -19.82
CA ALA A 632 17.92 -11.67 -20.72
C ALA A 632 16.56 -10.96 -20.83
N ILE A 633 16.03 -10.50 -19.69
CA ILE A 633 14.77 -9.73 -19.64
C ILE A 633 14.92 -8.40 -20.41
N ALA A 634 16.03 -7.70 -20.24
CA ALA A 634 16.31 -6.45 -20.93
C ALA A 634 16.44 -6.66 -22.45
N ASP A 635 17.10 -7.72 -22.90
CA ASP A 635 17.20 -8.06 -24.33
C ASP A 635 15.83 -8.30 -24.95
N ALA A 636 15.02 -9.15 -24.31
CA ALA A 636 13.67 -9.46 -24.74
C ALA A 636 12.76 -8.22 -24.75
N TRP A 637 12.87 -7.33 -23.76
CA TRP A 637 12.15 -6.06 -23.74
C TRP A 637 12.60 -5.14 -24.90
N ARG A 638 13.90 -5.06 -25.18
CA ARG A 638 14.44 -4.26 -26.29
C ARG A 638 13.87 -4.72 -27.63
N ARG A 639 13.92 -6.03 -27.91
CA ARG A 639 13.39 -6.63 -29.15
C ARG A 639 11.89 -6.35 -29.30
N ARG A 640 11.13 -6.56 -28.23
CA ARG A 640 9.66 -6.51 -28.29
C ARG A 640 9.09 -5.09 -28.30
N TRP A 641 9.69 -4.16 -27.56
CA TRP A 641 9.09 -2.85 -27.34
C TRP A 641 10.00 -1.69 -27.71
N LEU A 642 11.26 -1.69 -27.28
CA LEU A 642 12.14 -0.56 -27.55
C LEU A 642 12.37 -0.38 -29.05
N ASN A 643 12.54 -1.50 -29.78
CA ASN A 643 12.84 -1.49 -31.21
C ASN A 643 11.86 -0.63 -32.00
N GLU A 644 10.56 -0.97 -31.92
CA GLU A 644 9.49 -0.25 -32.61
C GLU A 644 9.18 1.10 -31.98
N ARG A 645 9.27 1.22 -30.65
CA ARG A 645 8.95 2.48 -29.95
C ARG A 645 9.92 3.59 -30.31
N SER A 646 11.21 3.27 -30.42
CA SER A 646 12.27 4.24 -30.70
C SER A 646 12.27 4.76 -32.15
N ARG A 647 11.58 4.10 -33.09
CA ARG A 647 11.43 4.57 -34.48
C ARG A 647 10.36 5.65 -34.65
N ARG A 648 9.43 5.77 -33.68
CA ARG A 648 8.25 6.61 -33.83
C ARG A 648 8.61 8.09 -33.78
N PRO A 649 8.26 8.89 -34.81
CA PRO A 649 8.52 10.33 -34.80
C PRO A 649 7.93 11.03 -33.58
N GLU A 650 6.72 10.65 -33.13
CA GLU A 650 6.12 11.28 -31.96
C GLU A 650 6.86 10.95 -30.66
N THR A 651 7.52 9.79 -30.59
CA THR A 651 8.31 9.41 -29.41
C THR A 651 9.62 10.19 -29.39
N LEU A 652 10.31 10.27 -30.54
CA LEU A 652 11.55 11.01 -30.69
C LEU A 652 11.38 12.51 -30.43
N ALA A 653 10.26 13.10 -30.87
CA ALA A 653 9.93 14.50 -30.61
C ALA A 653 9.71 14.78 -29.12
N LYS A 654 8.95 13.91 -28.41
CA LYS A 654 8.73 14.07 -26.96
C LYS A 654 10.01 13.97 -26.16
N LEU A 655 10.92 13.07 -26.54
CA LEU A 655 12.21 12.91 -25.86
C LEU A 655 13.02 14.22 -25.84
N GLN A 656 12.97 15.03 -26.90
CA GLN A 656 13.76 16.26 -26.99
C GLN A 656 13.43 17.28 -25.88
N GLY A 657 12.19 17.29 -25.38
CA GLY A 657 11.77 18.17 -24.29
C GLY A 657 12.02 17.62 -22.89
N LEU A 658 12.61 16.42 -22.76
CA LEU A 658 12.77 15.71 -21.50
C LEU A 658 14.25 15.62 -21.09
N GLY A 659 14.54 15.93 -19.84
CA GLY A 659 15.88 15.83 -19.29
C GLY A 659 15.99 16.47 -17.90
N PRO A 660 17.21 16.84 -17.47
CA PRO A 660 17.43 17.42 -16.15
C PRO A 660 16.52 18.62 -15.84
N SER A 661 16.39 19.57 -16.78
CA SER A 661 15.58 20.79 -16.59
C SER A 661 14.10 20.51 -16.46
N SER A 662 13.55 19.59 -17.27
CA SER A 662 12.11 19.25 -17.21
C SER A 662 11.75 18.51 -15.92
N VAL A 663 12.64 17.63 -15.44
CA VAL A 663 12.45 16.93 -14.17
C VAL A 663 12.52 17.92 -13.00
N GLN A 664 13.51 18.80 -13.00
CA GLN A 664 13.64 19.86 -11.99
C GLN A 664 12.36 20.72 -11.96
N ALA A 665 11.92 21.24 -13.11
CA ALA A 665 10.70 22.05 -13.21
C ALA A 665 9.46 21.35 -12.63
N SER A 666 9.36 20.02 -12.78
CA SER A 666 8.23 19.24 -12.23
C SER A 666 8.16 19.18 -10.70
N LEU A 667 9.26 19.53 -10.01
CA LEU A 667 9.41 19.47 -8.54
C LEU A 667 9.30 20.83 -7.87
N HIS A 668 9.35 21.93 -8.65
CA HIS A 668 9.17 23.30 -8.15
C HIS A 668 7.79 23.80 -8.59
N PRO A 669 6.76 23.75 -7.71
CA PRO A 669 5.44 24.27 -8.06
C PRO A 669 5.53 25.77 -8.38
N VAL A 670 4.88 26.20 -9.46
CA VAL A 670 4.78 27.62 -9.81
C VAL A 670 3.97 28.32 -8.71
N GLU A 671 4.52 29.39 -8.13
CA GLU A 671 3.75 30.29 -7.27
C GLU A 671 2.67 30.94 -8.15
N VAL A 672 1.43 30.51 -7.96
CA VAL A 672 0.28 31.28 -8.46
C VAL A 672 0.14 32.44 -7.49
N PRO A 673 0.26 33.70 -7.93
CA PRO A 673 0.08 34.85 -7.04
C PRO A 673 -1.28 34.72 -6.34
N ASP A 674 -1.26 34.91 -5.03
CA ASP A 674 -2.47 34.87 -4.23
C ASP A 674 -3.41 35.96 -4.74
N LEU A 675 -4.58 35.58 -5.27
CA LEU A 675 -5.58 36.52 -5.81
C LEU A 675 -6.09 37.52 -4.75
N PHE A 676 -5.70 37.34 -3.48
CA PHE A 676 -6.02 38.22 -2.37
C PHE A 676 -4.91 39.22 -1.99
N GLU A 677 -3.70 39.13 -2.56
CA GLU A 677 -2.66 40.15 -2.32
C GLU A 677 -2.80 41.38 -3.23
N SER A 678 -3.57 41.30 -4.33
CA SER A 678 -3.88 42.46 -5.20
C SER A 678 -4.91 43.43 -4.60
N GLY A 679 -5.47 43.12 -3.42
CA GLY A 679 -6.46 43.95 -2.73
C GLY A 679 -5.89 44.96 -1.72
N LYS A 680 -4.60 44.91 -1.37
CA LYS A 680 -3.97 45.92 -0.51
C LYS A 680 -3.40 47.06 -1.35
N GLY A 681 -4.32 47.80 -1.98
CA GLY A 681 -4.03 49.12 -2.54
C GLY A 681 -3.49 50.05 -1.46
N LYS A 682 -2.38 50.73 -1.78
CA LYS A 682 -1.76 51.80 -1.00
C LYS A 682 -2.82 52.80 -0.50
N PRO A 683 -2.67 53.37 0.71
CA PRO A 683 -3.55 54.43 1.16
C PRO A 683 -3.34 55.67 0.26
N PHE A 684 -4.40 56.07 -0.43
CA PHE A 684 -4.52 57.39 -1.04
C PHE A 684 -4.37 58.43 0.08
N ARG A 685 -3.25 59.15 0.07
CA ARG A 685 -3.22 60.53 0.57
C ARG A 685 -3.66 61.38 -0.60
N ASP A 686 -4.66 62.23 -0.39
CA ASP A 686 -4.60 63.58 -0.93
C ASP A 686 -5.45 64.51 -0.08
N ASP A 687 -4.77 65.52 0.45
CA ASP A 687 -5.32 66.68 1.12
C ASP A 687 -6.01 67.59 0.08
N ALA A 688 -7.10 68.19 0.55
CA ALA A 688 -7.84 69.34 0.06
C ALA A 688 -7.26 70.17 -1.12
N ALA A 689 -8.10 70.42 -2.13
CA ALA A 689 -8.70 71.75 -2.37
C ALA A 689 -9.55 71.73 -3.66
N GLY A 690 -10.72 72.37 -3.60
CA GLY A 690 -11.70 72.35 -4.67
C GLY A 690 -11.32 73.16 -5.91
N GLN A 691 -12.01 72.86 -7.01
CA GLN A 691 -12.57 73.86 -7.91
C GLN A 691 -13.58 73.18 -8.83
N ALA A 692 -14.72 73.86 -9.00
CA ALA A 692 -15.78 73.52 -9.92
C ALA A 692 -15.28 73.43 -11.36
N TRP A 693 -15.95 72.64 -12.20
CA TRP A 693 -16.62 73.16 -13.41
C TRP A 693 -17.44 72.07 -14.12
N THR A 694 -18.61 72.50 -14.58
CA THR A 694 -19.64 71.78 -15.31
C THR A 694 -19.32 71.63 -16.80
N GLY A 695 -19.76 70.51 -17.39
CA GLY A 695 -20.41 70.46 -18.70
C GLY A 695 -19.52 70.34 -19.94
N ARG A 696 -19.49 69.15 -20.55
CA ARG A 696 -20.31 68.75 -21.70
C ARG A 696 -20.15 67.26 -21.98
#